data_AF-A0AAE8SZJ7-F1
#
_entry.id   AF-A0AAE8SZJ7-F1
#
_cell.length_a   1.000
_cell.length_b   1.000
_cell.length_c   1.000
_cell.angle_alpha   90.00
_cell.angle_beta   90.00
_cell.angle_gamma   90.00
#
_symmetry.space_group_name_H-M   'P 1'
#
loop_
_entity.id
_entity.type
_entity.pdbx_description
1 polymer ?
#
loop_
_entity_poly.entity_id
_entity_poly.type
_entity_poly.pdbx_seq_one_letter_code
_entity_poly.pdbx_strand_id
1 'polypeptide(L)'
;MASTTIPAVYYRGGSSKAVFLHEKDIPPAGPARDRLLKRIMGTPDPIQIDGMGGSRVITSKLAIISKSDRPDADVDYTFAQAGISDDSIAYSGNCGNISSAVGPFAISEGLAGDSRSGVSIVDGLETREVRIYNTGTGKVLRSHVPVSAAGSVVEDGNFSIAAVPGTGAPILMDYSKTIGAAHNKGILPTSNVVDVLRLEGREIEATICDVGNITVFISAEDVDLTGSELPDDITGDEEVITRLREVRGRAAQLLSRCTDWRNVDKESPMLPMVAMVSPSPTAQGHVSGRLILDNRCHDSMAGTGAICMAACSRVPGSVVHKLMDEDTLADPTFKICHALGIMPVTVILEQTAGVKYFVEPVFRTLSFVRTARRIMTGSLHIPEGLVDEIGIYMPEAGATPEMEPQDPEETENITEALCSFVATTTFDSIPPLLVPKMVDLLIDHIGVAASASFKSESGDAFLKAIRALNGSDGSATVYAKGKSFSPQYAALLNGAYAHTFDFDDTMAAAVLHPGAAVIPAALAAAEASGATGKTLITAIGVGYEVACRLGRALGMGGYSRGFHNTGTAGIFGAVAAISSIKALPASQVENAFGLAGSKSSGSMQYLHNGSWNKRLHPGFAAHDAFLCVSLAEAGVVGASQSIEGEYGFLHAYSDSANPVDVCKGLGKEWIFTSTSLKPFPGCRMTHTAVEITARVAAEEKGEGLVPERISVRLSPPCYNIVGTPSANKRHPRTVVDAQFSIYYQIAATWMFGCDLGWEVYSDEKMADVRVAELCDRIEVVSDEEVKDLDVRMEFSGVGGNGLRKESMVHPLGEEENPFSSERVQAKFFGLATPVYGSARAEQIVRAVDCLVDTRADDLMKLLE
;
A
#
# COMPACT_ATOMS: atom_id res chain seq x y z
N MET A 1 25.69 14.62 -13.76
CA MET A 1 25.29 15.87 -13.08
C MET A 1 24.10 15.50 -12.22
N ALA A 2 24.20 15.71 -10.91
CA ALA A 2 23.28 15.14 -9.92
C ALA A 2 21.98 15.96 -9.85
N SER A 3 20.84 15.36 -10.19
CA SER A 3 19.55 16.05 -10.27
C SER A 3 18.94 16.36 -8.88
N THR A 4 18.98 17.61 -8.41
CA THR A 4 18.39 17.99 -7.11
C THR A 4 16.95 17.48 -6.96
N THR A 5 16.63 16.81 -5.85
CA THR A 5 15.28 16.29 -5.59
C THR A 5 14.76 16.73 -4.21
N ILE A 6 13.45 16.67 -3.97
CA ILE A 6 12.79 17.06 -2.70
C ILE A 6 11.83 15.94 -2.23
N PRO A 7 11.89 15.47 -0.97
CA PRO A 7 10.96 14.47 -0.46
C PRO A 7 9.50 14.95 -0.52
N ALA A 8 8.60 14.09 -0.98
CA ALA A 8 7.19 14.41 -1.09
C ALA A 8 6.30 13.17 -0.96
N VAL A 9 5.09 13.39 -0.47
CA VAL A 9 4.02 12.39 -0.45
C VAL A 9 2.87 12.89 -1.30
N TYR A 10 2.39 12.09 -2.25
CA TYR A 10 1.15 12.39 -2.97
C TYR A 10 -0.01 11.74 -2.24
N TYR A 11 -0.94 12.55 -1.73
CA TYR A 11 -2.03 12.10 -0.87
C TYR A 11 -3.38 12.50 -1.45
N ARG A 12 -4.36 11.59 -1.36
CA ARG A 12 -5.77 11.90 -1.60
C ARG A 12 -6.45 12.15 -0.26
N GLY A 13 -6.95 13.36 -0.04
CA GLY A 13 -7.78 13.72 1.10
C GLY A 13 -9.18 14.09 0.61
N GLY A 14 -10.21 13.34 1.04
CA GLY A 14 -11.56 13.48 0.50
C GLY A 14 -11.59 13.36 -1.03
N SER A 15 -12.30 14.26 -1.70
CA SER A 15 -12.38 14.30 -3.17
C SER A 15 -11.26 15.12 -3.84
N SER A 16 -10.11 15.31 -3.19
CA SER A 16 -8.98 16.08 -3.74
C SER A 16 -7.65 15.37 -3.54
N LYS A 17 -6.66 15.69 -4.39
CA LYS A 17 -5.29 15.23 -4.26
C LYS A 17 -4.36 16.42 -4.03
N ALA A 18 -3.29 16.22 -3.26
CA ALA A 18 -2.27 17.23 -3.05
C ALA A 18 -0.88 16.60 -2.89
N VAL A 19 0.14 17.39 -3.20
CA VAL A 19 1.53 17.11 -2.84
C VAL A 19 1.76 17.56 -1.39
N PHE A 20 2.13 16.63 -0.53
CA PHE A 20 2.49 16.87 0.87
C PHE A 20 4.00 16.99 1.00
N LEU A 21 4.45 18.06 1.65
CA LEU A 21 5.85 18.42 1.84
C LEU A 21 6.09 18.69 3.32
N HIS A 22 7.26 18.34 3.85
CA HIS A 22 7.68 18.86 5.15
C HIS A 22 8.18 20.30 4.99
N GLU A 23 7.82 21.19 5.93
CA GLU A 23 8.30 22.59 5.94
C GLU A 23 9.83 22.69 5.94
N LYS A 24 10.52 21.72 6.57
CA LYS A 24 11.98 21.67 6.69
C LYS A 24 12.70 21.38 5.35
N ASP A 25 12.00 20.80 4.38
CA ASP A 25 12.58 20.30 3.12
C ASP A 25 12.46 21.32 1.98
N ILE A 26 11.86 22.49 2.23
CA ILE A 26 11.63 23.54 1.23
C ILE A 26 12.17 24.89 1.72
N PRO A 27 12.47 25.86 0.82
CA PRO A 27 12.88 27.20 1.21
C PRO A 27 11.88 27.84 2.18
N PRO A 28 12.28 28.76 3.07
CA PRO A 28 11.36 29.51 3.92
C PRO A 28 10.33 30.29 3.10
N ALA A 29 9.23 30.70 3.72
CA ALA A 29 8.16 31.44 3.05
C ALA A 29 8.70 32.68 2.32
N GLY A 30 8.38 32.81 1.04
CA GLY A 30 8.85 33.90 0.19
C GLY A 30 8.99 33.50 -1.29
N PRO A 31 9.56 34.39 -2.13
CA PRO A 31 9.60 34.20 -3.59
C PRO A 31 10.33 32.94 -4.06
N ALA A 32 11.32 32.46 -3.29
CA ALA A 32 12.02 31.20 -3.58
C ALA A 32 11.10 29.99 -3.41
N ARG A 33 10.33 29.95 -2.31
CA ARG A 33 9.31 28.91 -2.08
C ARG A 33 8.24 28.98 -3.17
N ASP A 34 7.72 30.16 -3.49
CA ASP A 34 6.65 30.30 -4.49
C ASP A 34 7.08 29.76 -5.85
N ARG A 35 8.31 30.09 -6.30
CA ARG A 35 8.87 29.54 -7.55
C ARG A 35 9.00 28.01 -7.49
N LEU A 36 9.48 27.46 -6.38
CA LEU A 36 9.58 26.02 -6.20
C LEU A 36 8.21 25.33 -6.26
N LEU A 37 7.23 25.79 -5.48
CA LEU A 37 5.92 25.15 -5.41
C LEU A 37 5.18 25.23 -6.75
N LYS A 38 5.29 26.35 -7.48
CA LYS A 38 4.75 26.47 -8.85
C LYS A 38 5.41 25.48 -9.80
N ARG A 39 6.73 25.30 -9.71
CA ARG A 39 7.45 24.29 -10.50
C ARG A 39 6.99 22.87 -10.16
N ILE A 40 6.88 22.53 -8.87
CA ILE A 40 6.39 21.22 -8.42
C ILE A 40 5.02 20.90 -9.04
N MET A 41 4.15 21.91 -9.14
CA MET A 41 2.81 21.74 -9.69
C MET A 41 2.73 21.84 -11.21
N GLY A 42 3.76 22.32 -11.90
CA GLY A 42 3.72 22.55 -13.35
C GLY A 42 2.95 23.81 -13.78
N THR A 43 2.66 24.72 -12.85
CA THR A 43 2.00 26.00 -13.13
C THR A 43 2.94 26.96 -13.88
N PRO A 44 2.48 27.76 -14.87
CA PRO A 44 1.09 28.02 -15.26
C PRO A 44 0.57 27.22 -16.47
N ASP A 45 1.11 26.03 -16.75
CA ASP A 45 0.57 25.19 -17.81
C ASP A 45 -0.86 24.73 -17.46
N PRO A 46 -1.89 25.00 -18.30
CA PRO A 46 -3.28 24.62 -18.03
C PRO A 46 -3.53 23.12 -17.76
N ILE A 47 -2.65 22.24 -18.25
CA ILE A 47 -2.70 20.80 -17.97
C ILE A 47 -1.66 20.34 -16.95
N GLN A 48 -0.74 21.24 -16.55
CA GLN A 48 0.29 21.00 -15.55
C GLN A 48 1.19 19.79 -15.88
N ILE A 49 1.50 19.58 -17.17
CA ILE A 49 2.11 18.34 -17.69
C ILE A 49 3.51 18.06 -17.14
N ASP A 50 4.25 19.13 -16.84
CA ASP A 50 5.64 19.09 -16.37
C ASP A 50 5.71 19.27 -14.84
N GLY A 51 4.67 18.79 -14.14
CA GLY A 51 4.57 18.81 -12.68
C GLY A 51 3.56 17.80 -12.14
N MET A 52 3.28 17.85 -10.84
CA MET A 52 2.40 16.92 -10.11
C MET A 52 0.93 17.37 -10.04
N GLY A 53 0.63 18.49 -10.68
CA GLY A 53 -0.68 19.09 -10.71
C GLY A 53 -1.63 18.42 -11.69
N GLY A 54 -2.75 19.09 -11.97
CA GLY A 54 -3.69 18.69 -12.99
C GLY A 54 -4.66 19.82 -13.33
N SER A 55 -5.39 19.67 -14.44
CA SER A 55 -6.24 20.71 -15.03
C SER A 55 -7.48 21.12 -14.23
N ARG A 56 -7.70 20.53 -13.04
CA ARG A 56 -8.86 20.77 -12.18
C ARG A 56 -8.43 21.33 -10.82
N VAL A 57 -9.25 22.20 -10.24
CA VAL A 57 -8.96 22.82 -8.92
C VAL A 57 -8.76 21.78 -7.82
N ILE A 58 -9.39 20.61 -7.94
CA ILE A 58 -9.26 19.49 -6.99
C ILE A 58 -7.96 18.69 -7.09
N THR A 59 -7.17 18.88 -8.15
CA THR A 59 -5.89 18.18 -8.40
C THR A 59 -4.66 19.09 -8.33
N SER A 60 -4.82 20.40 -8.20
CA SER A 60 -3.71 21.37 -8.18
C SER A 60 -3.49 21.97 -6.79
N LYS A 61 -3.03 21.15 -5.83
CA LYS A 61 -2.94 21.53 -4.41
C LYS A 61 -1.65 21.04 -3.77
N LEU A 62 -1.15 21.80 -2.78
CA LEU A 62 -0.08 21.35 -1.89
C LEU A 62 -0.47 21.50 -0.42
N ALA A 63 0.15 20.69 0.42
CA ALA A 63 0.06 20.74 1.87
C ALA A 63 1.47 20.73 2.47
N ILE A 64 1.81 21.77 3.22
CA ILE A 64 3.12 21.90 3.86
C ILE A 64 2.93 21.68 5.35
N ILE A 65 3.60 20.68 5.90
CA ILE A 65 3.38 20.20 7.26
C ILE A 65 4.66 20.32 8.08
N SER A 66 4.54 20.73 9.33
CA SER A 66 5.62 20.62 10.31
C SER A 66 5.06 20.20 11.66
N LYS A 67 5.94 19.75 12.56
CA LYS A 67 5.59 19.65 13.97
C LYS A 67 5.25 21.04 14.50
N SER A 68 4.20 21.14 15.32
CA SER A 68 3.82 22.42 15.93
C SER A 68 4.59 22.65 17.24
N ASP A 69 5.06 23.87 17.44
CA ASP A 69 5.58 24.31 18.75
C ASP A 69 4.45 24.78 19.69
N ARG A 70 3.20 24.81 19.21
CA ARG A 70 2.06 25.30 19.98
C ARG A 70 1.55 24.24 20.96
N PRO A 71 1.14 24.62 22.18
CA PRO A 71 0.58 23.67 23.14
C PRO A 71 -0.83 23.16 22.74
N ASP A 72 -1.55 23.92 21.91
CA ASP A 72 -2.91 23.60 21.45
C ASP A 72 -2.96 22.84 20.11
N ALA A 73 -1.81 22.53 19.51
CA ALA A 73 -1.70 21.80 18.24
C ALA A 73 -0.58 20.76 18.26
N ASP A 74 -0.62 19.83 17.32
CA ASP A 74 0.40 18.78 17.15
C ASP A 74 1.23 19.03 15.90
N VAL A 75 0.57 19.49 14.83
CA VAL A 75 1.18 19.86 13.58
C VAL A 75 0.68 21.20 13.09
N ASP A 76 1.57 21.94 12.43
CA ASP A 76 1.23 23.12 11.66
C ASP A 76 0.99 22.68 10.21
N TYR A 77 -0.08 23.21 9.61
CA TYR A 77 -0.50 22.90 8.25
C TYR A 77 -0.71 24.18 7.45
N THR A 78 0.12 24.37 6.44
CA THR A 78 -0.06 25.41 5.42
C THR A 78 -0.66 24.79 4.17
N PHE A 79 -1.86 25.24 3.79
CA PHE A 79 -2.46 24.90 2.52
C PHE A 79 -1.94 25.86 1.44
N ALA A 80 -1.55 25.33 0.28
CA ALA A 80 -1.21 26.14 -0.88
C ALA A 80 -2.02 25.69 -2.11
N GLN A 81 -2.75 26.62 -2.70
CA GLN A 81 -3.43 26.44 -3.98
C GLN A 81 -2.53 26.98 -5.09
N ALA A 82 -2.15 26.13 -6.04
CA ALA A 82 -1.47 26.57 -7.25
C ALA A 82 -2.52 26.99 -8.29
N GLY A 83 -2.26 28.10 -8.99
CA GLY A 83 -3.06 28.52 -10.14
C GLY A 83 -2.95 27.52 -11.28
N ILE A 84 -4.05 27.24 -11.98
CA ILE A 84 -4.05 26.30 -13.12
C ILE A 84 -3.72 27.03 -14.42
N SER A 85 -4.26 28.23 -14.60
CA SER A 85 -4.15 29.00 -15.85
C SER A 85 -3.46 30.36 -15.65
N ASP A 86 -2.92 30.60 -14.46
CA ASP A 86 -2.14 31.78 -14.11
C ASP A 86 -0.92 31.38 -13.27
N ASP A 87 0.03 32.29 -13.13
CA ASP A 87 1.32 32.07 -12.45
C ASP A 87 1.27 32.41 -10.94
N SER A 88 0.18 32.03 -10.26
CA SER A 88 -0.05 32.36 -8.85
C SER A 88 0.06 31.15 -7.91
N ILE A 89 0.35 31.44 -6.64
CA ILE A 89 0.19 30.51 -5.52
C ILE A 89 -0.45 31.25 -4.34
N ALA A 90 -1.48 30.65 -3.76
CA ALA A 90 -2.25 31.26 -2.69
C ALA A 90 -2.20 30.40 -1.42
N TYR A 91 -1.81 31.04 -0.31
CA TYR A 91 -1.67 30.41 1.01
C TYR A 91 -2.83 30.73 1.96
N SER A 92 -3.75 31.62 1.55
CA SER A 92 -4.85 32.06 2.40
C SER A 92 -5.95 31.01 2.45
N GLY A 93 -6.39 30.65 3.65
CA GLY A 93 -7.50 29.72 3.87
C GLY A 93 -7.07 28.27 4.10
N ASN A 94 -8.07 27.39 4.12
CA ASN A 94 -7.91 25.96 4.36
C ASN A 94 -8.66 25.15 3.30
N CYS A 95 -8.05 24.09 2.77
CA CYS A 95 -8.76 23.11 1.96
C CYS A 95 -9.36 22.00 2.84
N GLY A 96 -10.68 22.03 3.00
CA GLY A 96 -11.38 21.03 3.83
C GLY A 96 -11.18 19.58 3.39
N ASN A 97 -11.03 19.33 2.09
CA ASN A 97 -10.74 17.99 1.59
C ASN A 97 -9.31 17.54 1.96
N ILE A 98 -8.30 18.36 1.67
CA ILE A 98 -6.89 18.02 1.95
C ILE A 98 -6.60 17.95 3.45
N SER A 99 -7.27 18.75 4.28
CA SER A 99 -7.15 18.68 5.73
C SER A 99 -7.44 17.27 6.31
N SER A 100 -8.26 16.45 5.64
CA SER A 100 -8.54 15.07 6.06
C SER A 100 -7.37 14.12 5.93
N ALA A 101 -6.37 14.45 5.10
CA ALA A 101 -5.14 13.68 4.94
C ALA A 101 -4.00 14.18 5.85
N VAL A 102 -4.15 15.34 6.50
CA VAL A 102 -3.11 15.91 7.38
C VAL A 102 -2.92 15.08 8.65
N GLY A 103 -4.00 14.65 9.29
CA GLY A 103 -3.93 13.76 10.45
C GLY A 103 -3.22 12.44 10.15
N PRO A 104 -3.67 11.69 9.13
CA PRO A 104 -2.97 10.51 8.63
C PRO A 104 -1.48 10.75 8.34
N PHE A 105 -1.15 11.79 7.57
CA PHE A 105 0.24 12.14 7.27
C PHE A 105 1.03 12.42 8.55
N ALA A 106 0.50 13.20 9.49
CA ALA A 106 1.18 13.53 10.74
C ALA A 106 1.46 12.30 11.61
N ILE A 107 0.57 11.30 11.62
CA ILE A 107 0.80 10.03 12.34
C ILE A 107 1.85 9.20 11.61
N SER A 108 1.71 9.01 10.30
CA SER A 108 2.65 8.20 9.50
C SER A 108 4.07 8.76 9.47
N GLU A 109 4.22 10.08 9.56
CA GLU A 109 5.53 10.76 9.58
C GLU A 109 6.07 11.02 11.00
N GLY A 110 5.42 10.51 12.04
CA GLY A 110 5.85 10.68 13.44
C GLY A 110 5.81 12.13 13.95
N LEU A 111 5.03 12.99 13.30
CA LEU A 111 4.87 14.40 13.69
C LEU A 111 3.86 14.59 14.83
N ALA A 112 2.84 13.73 14.90
CA ALA A 112 1.87 13.71 15.99
C ALA A 112 2.40 12.86 17.16
N GLY A 113 2.49 13.44 18.38
CA GLY A 113 3.00 12.74 19.57
C GLY A 113 2.02 11.69 20.14
N ASP A 114 2.53 10.61 20.72
CA ASP A 114 1.78 9.43 21.17
C ASP A 114 0.97 9.71 22.44
N SER A 115 -0.38 9.70 22.38
CA SER A 115 -1.27 9.39 23.54
C SER A 115 -2.75 9.80 23.42
N ARG A 116 -3.22 10.59 22.43
CA ARG A 116 -4.62 11.07 22.44
C ARG A 116 -5.59 10.19 21.66
N SER A 117 -6.43 9.46 22.40
CA SER A 117 -7.60 8.76 21.86
C SER A 117 -8.56 9.75 21.18
N GLY A 118 -9.04 9.37 20.00
CA GLY A 118 -9.96 10.14 19.18
C GLY A 118 -11.43 9.75 19.40
N VAL A 119 -12.31 10.41 18.66
CA VAL A 119 -13.73 10.07 18.60
C VAL A 119 -13.94 9.12 17.43
N SER A 120 -14.38 7.90 17.74
CA SER A 120 -14.80 6.96 16.71
C SER A 120 -16.28 7.13 16.38
N ILE A 121 -16.59 7.02 15.08
CA ILE A 121 -17.96 7.02 14.54
C ILE A 121 -18.35 5.64 13.99
N VAL A 122 -17.49 4.63 14.20
CA VAL A 122 -17.73 3.24 13.85
C VAL A 122 -17.42 2.40 15.09
N ASP A 123 -18.39 1.61 15.55
CA ASP A 123 -18.22 0.76 16.72
C ASP A 123 -17.03 -0.20 16.54
N GLY A 124 -16.15 -0.25 17.55
CA GLY A 124 -14.96 -1.10 17.56
C GLY A 124 -13.77 -0.58 16.76
N LEU A 125 -13.89 0.55 16.04
CA LEU A 125 -12.76 1.16 15.34
C LEU A 125 -12.02 2.12 16.27
N GLU A 126 -10.76 1.84 16.58
CA GLU A 126 -9.93 2.76 17.37
C GLU A 126 -9.53 3.98 16.54
N THR A 127 -9.54 5.16 17.15
CA THR A 127 -9.14 6.40 16.50
C THR A 127 -8.18 7.20 17.38
N ARG A 128 -7.35 8.03 16.75
CA ARG A 128 -6.41 8.95 17.40
C ARG A 128 -6.75 10.39 17.02
N GLU A 129 -6.76 11.29 18.00
CA GLU A 129 -6.94 12.72 17.75
C GLU A 129 -5.61 13.38 17.35
N VAL A 130 -5.60 14.05 16.20
CA VAL A 130 -4.54 14.96 15.77
C VAL A 130 -5.10 16.38 15.73
N ARG A 131 -4.50 17.30 16.50
CA ARG A 131 -4.81 18.74 16.48
C ARG A 131 -3.95 19.41 15.43
N ILE A 132 -4.59 20.05 14.47
CA ILE A 132 -3.94 20.63 13.30
C ILE A 132 -4.13 22.14 13.37
N TYR A 133 -3.05 22.89 13.56
CA TYR A 133 -3.06 24.34 13.44
C TYR A 133 -2.91 24.71 11.97
N ASN A 134 -3.94 25.28 11.37
CA ASN A 134 -3.86 25.75 9.99
C ASN A 134 -3.30 27.18 9.98
N THR A 135 -2.12 27.36 9.39
CA THR A 135 -1.38 28.63 9.38
C THR A 135 -2.07 29.71 8.55
N GLY A 136 -2.79 29.31 7.48
CA GLY A 136 -3.51 30.22 6.59
C GLY A 136 -4.78 30.83 7.18
N THR A 137 -5.39 30.18 8.18
CA THR A 137 -6.60 30.64 8.88
C THR A 137 -6.34 31.02 10.33
N GLY A 138 -5.20 30.62 10.89
CA GLY A 138 -4.89 30.79 12.31
C GLY A 138 -5.82 30.02 13.25
N LYS A 139 -6.50 28.97 12.77
CA LYS A 139 -7.44 28.16 13.56
C LYS A 139 -6.94 26.73 13.73
N VAL A 140 -7.36 26.11 14.83
CA VAL A 140 -7.11 24.68 15.10
C VAL A 140 -8.33 23.87 14.67
N LEU A 141 -8.09 22.84 13.89
CA LEU A 141 -9.06 21.79 13.55
C LEU A 141 -8.60 20.46 14.15
N ARG A 142 -9.53 19.53 14.36
CA ARG A 142 -9.22 18.20 14.92
C ARG A 142 -9.54 17.12 13.90
N SER A 143 -8.61 16.21 13.72
CA SER A 143 -8.78 15.02 12.89
C SER A 143 -8.79 13.80 13.81
N HIS A 144 -9.85 13.00 13.75
CA HIS A 144 -9.92 11.71 14.45
C HIS A 144 -9.65 10.62 13.42
N VAL A 145 -8.44 10.10 13.47
CA VAL A 145 -7.87 9.21 12.46
C VAL A 145 -8.00 7.77 12.92
N PRO A 146 -8.63 6.87 12.15
CA PRO A 146 -8.61 5.44 12.41
C PRO A 146 -7.18 4.91 12.51
N VAL A 147 -6.89 4.15 13.57
CA VAL A 147 -5.58 3.52 13.80
C VAL A 147 -5.74 2.06 14.17
N SER A 148 -4.76 1.25 13.80
CA SER A 148 -4.67 -0.16 14.19
C SER A 148 -4.26 -0.26 15.66
N ALA A 149 -4.36 -1.47 16.24
CA ALA A 149 -3.83 -1.74 17.58
C ALA A 149 -2.32 -1.43 17.72
N ALA A 150 -1.58 -1.41 16.60
CA ALA A 150 -0.17 -1.04 16.55
C ALA A 150 0.05 0.49 16.41
N GLY A 151 -1.01 1.31 16.37
CA GLY A 151 -0.95 2.76 16.25
C GLY A 151 -0.74 3.30 14.83
N SER A 152 -0.62 2.42 13.83
CA SER A 152 -0.51 2.81 12.42
C SER A 152 -1.86 3.26 11.85
N VAL A 153 -1.86 4.26 10.97
CA VAL A 153 -3.06 4.75 10.27
C VAL A 153 -3.76 3.61 9.53
N VAL A 154 -5.07 3.50 9.70
CA VAL A 154 -5.92 2.59 8.91
C VAL A 154 -6.56 3.40 7.80
N GLU A 155 -6.24 3.09 6.55
CA GLU A 155 -6.82 3.76 5.37
C GLU A 155 -8.00 2.99 4.78
N ASP A 156 -8.06 1.67 5.00
CA ASP A 156 -9.11 0.79 4.48
C ASP A 156 -10.34 0.73 5.38
N GLY A 157 -11.50 0.62 4.74
CA GLY A 157 -12.79 0.54 5.44
C GLY A 157 -13.95 0.58 4.45
N ASN A 158 -15.17 0.47 4.97
CA ASN A 158 -16.40 0.37 4.16
C ASN A 158 -17.14 1.70 4.02
N PHE A 159 -16.54 2.82 4.43
CA PHE A 159 -17.16 4.14 4.34
C PHE A 159 -16.95 4.73 2.95
N SER A 160 -18.03 5.20 2.31
CA SER A 160 -17.98 5.87 1.00
C SER A 160 -18.29 7.35 1.12
N ILE A 161 -17.74 8.15 0.21
CA ILE A 161 -18.06 9.57 0.07
C ILE A 161 -18.39 9.89 -1.38
N ALA A 162 -19.25 10.88 -1.59
CA ALA A 162 -19.54 11.39 -2.93
C ALA A 162 -18.25 11.85 -3.64
N ALA A 163 -18.21 11.66 -4.96
CA ALA A 163 -17.09 12.01 -5.85
C ALA A 163 -15.79 11.19 -5.70
N VAL A 164 -15.77 10.10 -4.91
CA VAL A 164 -14.62 9.19 -4.80
C VAL A 164 -15.08 7.75 -5.06
N PRO A 165 -14.52 7.05 -6.08
CA PRO A 165 -14.79 5.63 -6.28
C PRO A 165 -14.21 4.79 -5.13
N GLY A 166 -14.94 3.74 -4.74
CA GLY A 166 -14.53 2.81 -3.68
C GLY A 166 -14.90 3.26 -2.26
N THR A 167 -14.27 2.63 -1.28
CA THR A 167 -14.48 2.87 0.16
C THR A 167 -13.16 3.10 0.88
N GLY A 168 -13.20 3.61 2.10
CA GLY A 168 -12.04 3.74 2.97
C GLY A 168 -12.43 3.90 4.44
N ALA A 169 -11.43 4.06 5.29
CA ALA A 169 -11.63 4.29 6.72
C ALA A 169 -12.22 5.69 6.96
N PRO A 170 -13.24 5.82 7.82
CA PRO A 170 -13.88 7.09 8.09
C PRO A 170 -13.03 7.96 9.02
N ILE A 171 -12.58 9.10 8.52
CA ILE A 171 -11.87 10.15 9.26
C ILE A 171 -12.87 11.24 9.62
N LEU A 172 -13.13 11.41 10.92
CA LEU A 172 -13.99 12.48 11.41
C LEU A 172 -13.17 13.77 11.52
N MET A 173 -13.63 14.81 10.84
CA MET A 173 -13.01 16.13 10.84
C MET A 173 -13.88 17.12 11.62
N ASP A 174 -13.40 17.59 12.76
CA ASP A 174 -14.07 18.56 13.63
C ASP A 174 -13.53 19.99 13.40
N TYR A 175 -14.46 20.86 13.01
CA TYR A 175 -14.30 22.27 12.65
C TYR A 175 -14.97 23.21 13.66
N SER A 176 -15.47 22.72 14.79
CA SER A 176 -16.15 23.52 15.82
C SER A 176 -15.35 24.75 16.29
N LYS A 177 -14.02 24.70 16.22
CA LYS A 177 -13.10 25.78 16.62
C LYS A 177 -12.66 26.71 15.49
N THR A 178 -13.35 26.70 14.35
CA THR A 178 -12.94 27.44 13.14
C THR A 178 -13.78 28.69 12.84
N ILE A 179 -14.61 29.13 13.79
CA ILE A 179 -15.36 30.39 13.66
C ILE A 179 -14.39 31.58 13.63
N GLY A 180 -14.69 32.56 12.77
CA GLY A 180 -13.91 33.77 12.60
C GLY A 180 -12.53 33.51 12.00
N ALA A 181 -12.42 32.56 11.06
CA ALA A 181 -11.17 32.14 10.44
C ALA A 181 -10.46 33.28 9.68
N ALA A 182 -11.19 34.16 9.02
CA ALA A 182 -10.63 35.26 8.24
C ALA A 182 -10.50 36.57 9.03
N HIS A 183 -11.47 36.88 9.91
CA HIS A 183 -11.57 38.22 10.51
C HIS A 183 -11.56 38.23 12.05
N ASN A 184 -11.65 37.09 12.72
CA ASN A 184 -11.86 37.00 14.17
C ASN A 184 -13.05 37.86 14.69
N LYS A 185 -14.09 38.02 13.86
CA LYS A 185 -15.30 38.81 14.16
C LYS A 185 -16.55 37.95 14.39
N GLY A 186 -16.34 36.68 14.75
CA GLY A 186 -17.42 35.70 14.82
C GLY A 186 -17.86 35.18 13.44
N ILE A 187 -19.01 34.52 13.40
CA ILE A 187 -19.60 33.87 12.22
C ILE A 187 -20.07 34.87 11.16
N LEU A 188 -20.51 36.07 11.55
CA LEU A 188 -20.97 37.13 10.63
C LEU A 188 -19.99 38.31 10.64
N PRO A 189 -18.96 38.31 9.78
CA PRO A 189 -17.90 39.32 9.80
C PRO A 189 -18.36 40.74 9.45
N THR A 190 -19.50 40.89 8.77
CA THR A 190 -20.17 42.18 8.48
C THR A 190 -21.14 42.62 9.59
N SER A 191 -21.36 41.77 10.59
CA SER A 191 -22.39 41.93 11.63
C SER A 191 -23.84 41.93 11.13
N ASN A 192 -24.07 41.69 9.84
CA ASN A 192 -25.39 41.55 9.25
C ASN A 192 -25.69 40.07 8.98
N VAL A 193 -26.92 39.64 9.25
CA VAL A 193 -27.40 38.31 8.84
C VAL A 193 -27.56 38.23 7.32
N VAL A 194 -28.02 39.34 6.73
CA VAL A 194 -28.15 39.52 5.28
C VAL A 194 -27.56 40.88 4.94
N ASP A 195 -26.56 40.88 4.07
CA ASP A 195 -26.02 42.05 3.37
C ASP A 195 -26.72 42.21 2.02
N VAL A 196 -26.85 43.46 1.54
CA VAL A 196 -27.35 43.75 0.20
C VAL A 196 -26.16 44.09 -0.69
N LEU A 197 -25.89 43.25 -1.69
CA LEU A 197 -24.83 43.49 -2.67
C LEU A 197 -25.42 44.18 -3.90
N ARG A 198 -24.89 45.36 -4.22
CA ARG A 198 -25.26 46.12 -5.41
C ARG A 198 -24.37 45.71 -6.58
N LEU A 199 -24.94 44.92 -7.50
CA LEU A 199 -24.29 44.48 -8.72
C LEU A 199 -24.63 45.45 -9.87
N GLU A 200 -23.95 45.30 -11.01
CA GLU A 200 -24.30 46.04 -12.22
C GLU A 200 -25.68 45.59 -12.74
N GLY A 201 -26.70 46.41 -12.48
CA GLY A 201 -28.07 46.20 -12.98
C GLY A 201 -29.03 45.47 -12.03
N ARG A 202 -28.60 45.02 -10.85
CA ARG A 202 -29.48 44.44 -9.80
C ARG A 202 -28.91 44.55 -8.39
N GLU A 203 -29.78 44.47 -7.39
CA GLU A 203 -29.40 44.26 -5.99
C GLU A 203 -29.76 42.83 -5.60
N ILE A 204 -28.87 42.16 -4.87
CA ILE A 204 -29.09 40.79 -4.39
C ILE A 204 -28.84 40.70 -2.88
N GLU A 205 -29.52 39.76 -2.23
CA GLU A 205 -29.27 39.44 -0.83
C GLU A 205 -28.13 38.42 -0.71
N ALA A 206 -27.23 38.64 0.24
CA ALA A 206 -26.14 37.73 0.52
C ALA A 206 -25.95 37.54 2.02
N THR A 207 -25.69 36.32 2.48
CA THR A 207 -25.14 36.11 3.83
C THR A 207 -23.66 35.83 3.72
N ILE A 208 -22.83 36.63 4.40
CA ILE A 208 -21.39 36.41 4.47
C ILE A 208 -21.09 35.72 5.80
N CYS A 209 -20.54 34.51 5.74
CA CYS A 209 -20.26 33.67 6.90
C CYS A 209 -18.76 33.33 6.98
N ASP A 210 -18.15 33.38 8.16
CA ASP A 210 -16.73 33.14 8.40
C ASP A 210 -16.51 31.92 9.31
N VAL A 211 -16.56 30.72 8.72
CA VAL A 211 -16.29 29.45 9.43
C VAL A 211 -15.50 28.52 8.51
N GLY A 212 -14.32 28.10 8.96
CA GLY A 212 -13.38 27.33 8.14
C GLY A 212 -12.74 28.18 7.04
N ASN A 213 -13.55 28.61 6.06
CA ASN A 213 -13.22 29.67 5.11
C ASN A 213 -14.41 30.62 4.98
N ILE A 214 -14.12 31.91 4.83
CA ILE A 214 -15.15 32.91 4.58
C ILE A 214 -15.86 32.68 3.23
N THR A 215 -17.19 32.60 3.28
CA THR A 215 -18.05 32.24 2.15
C THR A 215 -19.25 33.19 2.06
N VAL A 216 -19.54 33.65 0.85
CA VAL A 216 -20.72 34.44 0.50
C VAL A 216 -21.81 33.49 0.00
N PHE A 217 -22.96 33.47 0.64
CA PHE A 217 -24.12 32.67 0.25
C PHE A 217 -25.16 33.54 -0.43
N ILE A 218 -25.54 33.18 -1.65
CA ILE A 218 -26.56 33.87 -2.47
C ILE A 218 -27.58 32.86 -3.00
N SER A 219 -28.79 33.31 -3.36
CA SER A 219 -29.74 32.47 -4.09
C SER A 219 -29.21 32.20 -5.50
N ALA A 220 -29.42 31.00 -6.04
CA ALA A 220 -29.09 30.71 -7.44
C ALA A 220 -29.91 31.59 -8.41
N GLU A 221 -31.17 31.88 -8.06
CA GLU A 221 -32.07 32.69 -8.89
C GLU A 221 -31.59 34.14 -9.04
N ASP A 222 -30.88 34.66 -8.03
CA ASP A 222 -30.35 36.04 -8.03
C ASP A 222 -29.27 36.26 -9.11
N VAL A 223 -28.69 35.16 -9.61
CA VAL A 223 -27.70 35.15 -10.71
C VAL A 223 -28.23 34.39 -11.93
N ASP A 224 -29.56 34.30 -12.06
CA ASP A 224 -30.28 33.68 -13.17
C ASP A 224 -29.94 32.19 -13.39
N LEU A 225 -29.72 31.45 -12.29
CA LEU A 225 -29.47 30.01 -12.27
C LEU A 225 -30.51 29.28 -11.42
N THR A 226 -30.66 27.97 -11.64
CA THR A 226 -31.54 27.07 -10.89
C THR A 226 -30.86 26.44 -9.68
N GLY A 227 -29.53 26.38 -9.67
CA GLY A 227 -28.71 25.68 -8.69
C GLY A 227 -28.59 24.17 -8.95
N SER A 228 -29.10 23.69 -10.08
CA SER A 228 -28.99 22.29 -10.52
C SER A 228 -27.93 22.07 -11.61
N GLU A 229 -27.35 23.15 -12.15
CA GLU A 229 -26.36 23.14 -13.23
C GLU A 229 -25.14 22.26 -12.90
N LEU A 230 -24.51 21.70 -13.94
CA LEU A 230 -23.26 20.98 -13.76
C LEU A 230 -22.08 21.96 -13.65
N PRO A 231 -20.95 21.55 -13.04
CA PRO A 231 -19.80 22.43 -12.87
C PRO A 231 -19.25 22.98 -14.18
N ASP A 232 -19.25 22.17 -15.25
CA ASP A 232 -18.78 22.58 -16.57
C ASP A 232 -19.77 23.56 -17.25
N ASP A 233 -21.07 23.47 -16.98
CA ASP A 233 -22.07 24.43 -17.49
C ASP A 233 -21.85 25.82 -16.88
N ILE A 234 -21.59 25.89 -15.56
CA ILE A 234 -21.30 27.15 -14.86
C ILE A 234 -19.94 27.70 -15.30
N THR A 235 -18.91 26.85 -15.35
CA THR A 235 -17.54 27.28 -15.64
C THR A 235 -17.35 27.67 -17.10
N GLY A 236 -18.12 27.06 -18.01
CA GLY A 236 -18.11 27.39 -19.44
C GLY A 236 -18.91 28.63 -19.83
N ASP A 237 -19.71 29.19 -18.91
CA ASP A 237 -20.52 30.39 -19.15
C ASP A 237 -19.80 31.65 -18.62
N GLU A 238 -19.21 32.42 -19.54
CA GLU A 238 -18.47 33.64 -19.22
C GLU A 238 -19.34 34.72 -18.55
N GLU A 239 -20.63 34.79 -18.87
CA GLU A 239 -21.54 35.80 -18.31
C GLU A 239 -21.90 35.45 -16.86
N VAL A 240 -22.15 34.17 -16.58
CA VAL A 240 -22.34 33.65 -15.22
C VAL A 240 -21.09 33.87 -14.37
N ILE A 241 -19.91 33.49 -14.86
CA ILE A 241 -18.66 33.68 -14.11
C ILE A 241 -18.38 35.17 -13.86
N THR A 242 -18.65 36.04 -14.83
CA THR A 242 -18.49 37.49 -14.65
C THR A 242 -19.39 38.04 -13.54
N ARG A 243 -20.65 37.60 -13.49
CA ARG A 243 -21.58 38.00 -12.41
C ARG A 243 -21.15 37.47 -11.05
N LEU A 244 -20.76 36.20 -10.96
CA LEU A 244 -20.27 35.58 -9.72
C LEU A 244 -18.96 36.23 -9.22
N ARG A 245 -18.11 36.65 -10.16
CA ARG A 245 -16.91 37.44 -9.87
C ARG A 245 -17.26 38.82 -9.30
N GLU A 246 -18.29 39.49 -9.82
CA GLU A 246 -18.78 40.74 -9.22
C GLU A 246 -19.29 40.50 -7.79
N VAL A 247 -20.14 39.50 -7.57
CA VAL A 247 -20.63 39.12 -6.23
C VAL A 247 -19.46 38.96 -5.25
N ARG A 248 -18.45 38.17 -5.65
CA ARG A 248 -17.24 37.95 -4.85
C ARG A 248 -16.51 39.26 -4.56
N GLY A 249 -16.31 40.09 -5.59
CA GLY A 249 -15.62 41.37 -5.46
C GLY A 249 -16.33 42.35 -4.54
N ARG A 250 -17.66 42.48 -4.64
CA ARG A 250 -18.46 43.35 -3.77
C ARG A 250 -18.39 42.90 -2.32
N ALA A 251 -18.52 41.59 -2.08
CA ALA A 251 -18.36 41.03 -0.75
C ALA A 251 -16.93 41.23 -0.21
N ALA A 252 -15.89 41.00 -1.03
CA ALA A 252 -14.51 41.24 -0.65
C ALA A 252 -14.25 42.72 -0.29
N GLN A 253 -14.87 43.64 -1.01
CA GLN A 253 -14.80 45.08 -0.74
C GLN A 253 -15.47 45.44 0.60
N LEU A 254 -16.66 44.89 0.89
CA LEU A 254 -17.32 45.05 2.19
C LEU A 254 -16.46 44.52 3.35
N LEU A 255 -15.75 43.42 3.12
CA LEU A 255 -14.85 42.78 4.07
C LEU A 255 -13.48 43.46 4.18
N SER A 256 -13.27 44.58 3.48
CA SER A 256 -12.00 45.30 3.40
C SER A 256 -10.82 44.43 2.92
N ARG A 257 -11.12 43.41 2.10
CA ARG A 257 -10.13 42.53 1.46
C ARG A 257 -9.72 43.02 0.08
N CYS A 258 -10.49 43.93 -0.50
CA CYS A 258 -10.23 44.50 -1.80
C CYS A 258 -10.65 45.98 -1.82
N THR A 259 -9.83 46.83 -2.43
CA THR A 259 -10.08 48.29 -2.49
C THR A 259 -11.14 48.65 -3.52
N ASP A 260 -11.08 48.04 -4.71
CA ASP A 260 -12.09 48.08 -5.76
C ASP A 260 -12.46 46.63 -6.10
N TRP A 261 -13.76 46.30 -6.04
CA TRP A 261 -14.26 44.96 -6.34
C TRP A 261 -13.74 44.38 -7.68
N ARG A 262 -13.42 45.24 -8.65
CA ARG A 262 -12.87 44.83 -9.96
C ARG A 262 -11.48 44.21 -9.88
N ASN A 263 -10.76 44.45 -8.79
CA ASN A 263 -9.41 43.93 -8.55
C ASN A 263 -9.39 42.65 -7.72
N VAL A 264 -10.55 42.04 -7.44
CA VAL A 264 -10.67 40.91 -6.49
C VAL A 264 -9.75 39.74 -6.84
N ASP A 265 -9.53 39.44 -8.12
CA ASP A 265 -8.61 38.36 -8.54
C ASP A 265 -7.16 38.63 -8.13
N LYS A 266 -6.75 39.89 -8.06
CA LYS A 266 -5.39 40.29 -7.72
C LYS A 266 -5.22 40.48 -6.21
N GLU A 267 -6.18 41.13 -5.57
CA GLU A 267 -6.08 41.52 -4.16
C GLU A 267 -6.60 40.43 -3.20
N SER A 268 -7.49 39.55 -3.65
CA SER A 268 -8.05 38.47 -2.85
C SER A 268 -8.45 37.26 -3.73
N PRO A 269 -7.48 36.59 -4.38
CA PRO A 269 -7.71 35.58 -5.43
C PRO A 269 -8.62 34.43 -5.01
N MET A 270 -8.53 33.96 -3.76
CA MET A 270 -9.27 32.78 -3.30
C MET A 270 -10.48 33.06 -2.41
N LEU A 271 -10.47 34.16 -1.66
CA LEU A 271 -11.46 34.43 -0.61
C LEU A 271 -12.13 35.79 -0.84
N PRO A 272 -13.40 35.99 -0.45
CA PRO A 272 -14.31 34.95 0.01
C PRO A 272 -14.69 33.99 -1.12
N MET A 273 -15.06 32.77 -0.76
CA MET A 273 -15.70 31.86 -1.72
C MET A 273 -17.13 32.34 -2.00
N VAL A 274 -17.72 31.95 -3.13
CA VAL A 274 -19.15 32.22 -3.40
C VAL A 274 -19.87 30.89 -3.50
N ALA A 275 -20.95 30.73 -2.76
CA ALA A 275 -21.81 29.56 -2.80
C ALA A 275 -23.22 29.97 -3.20
N MET A 276 -23.69 29.43 -4.31
CA MET A 276 -25.09 29.52 -4.70
C MET A 276 -25.88 28.44 -3.99
N VAL A 277 -27.04 28.80 -3.46
CA VAL A 277 -27.97 27.89 -2.81
C VAL A 277 -29.34 27.94 -3.46
N SER A 278 -30.00 26.79 -3.54
CA SER A 278 -31.38 26.66 -3.98
C SER A 278 -32.06 25.48 -3.29
N PRO A 279 -33.40 25.35 -3.34
CA PRO A 279 -34.09 24.18 -2.84
C PRO A 279 -33.47 22.88 -3.39
N SER A 280 -33.39 21.86 -2.53
CA SER A 280 -32.83 20.57 -2.96
C SER A 280 -33.64 19.97 -4.12
N PRO A 281 -32.99 19.51 -5.20
CA PRO A 281 -33.67 18.82 -6.30
C PRO A 281 -34.06 17.37 -5.93
N THR A 282 -33.66 16.90 -4.75
CA THR A 282 -33.94 15.54 -4.27
C THR A 282 -34.53 15.55 -2.87
N ALA A 283 -35.39 14.59 -2.57
CA ALA A 283 -35.95 14.42 -1.23
C ALA A 283 -34.90 13.98 -0.17
N GLN A 284 -33.70 13.57 -0.60
CA GLN A 284 -32.63 13.12 0.30
C GLN A 284 -31.72 14.24 0.78
N GLY A 285 -31.74 15.40 0.10
CA GLY A 285 -30.95 16.58 0.47
C GLY A 285 -31.80 17.69 1.04
N HIS A 286 -31.16 18.58 1.80
CA HIS A 286 -31.78 19.75 2.42
C HIS A 286 -31.65 20.98 1.52
N VAL A 287 -30.48 21.19 0.91
CA VAL A 287 -30.17 22.34 0.03
C VAL A 287 -29.32 21.87 -1.15
N SER A 288 -29.53 22.43 -2.33
CA SER A 288 -28.55 22.34 -3.43
C SER A 288 -27.49 23.42 -3.28
N GLY A 289 -26.21 23.03 -3.31
CA GLY A 289 -25.08 23.94 -3.23
C GLY A 289 -24.19 23.86 -4.47
N ARG A 290 -23.77 25.01 -4.99
CA ARG A 290 -22.70 25.14 -5.99
C ARG A 290 -21.68 26.15 -5.50
N LEU A 291 -20.45 25.70 -5.31
CA LEU A 291 -19.37 26.52 -4.77
C LEU A 291 -18.44 26.96 -5.88
N ILE A 292 -18.17 28.27 -5.94
CA ILE A 292 -17.24 28.90 -6.82
C ILE A 292 -15.96 29.23 -6.04
N LEU A 293 -14.85 28.73 -6.55
CA LEU A 293 -13.51 29.01 -6.05
C LEU A 293 -12.62 29.33 -7.24
N ASP A 294 -11.85 30.41 -7.15
CA ASP A 294 -10.94 30.82 -8.23
C ASP A 294 -11.66 30.97 -9.60
N ASN A 295 -12.83 31.62 -9.59
CA ASN A 295 -13.69 31.83 -10.76
C ASN A 295 -14.09 30.55 -11.51
N ARG A 296 -14.06 29.39 -10.86
CA ARG A 296 -14.53 28.11 -11.41
C ARG A 296 -15.49 27.43 -10.44
N CYS A 297 -16.46 26.69 -10.97
CA CYS A 297 -17.29 25.85 -10.12
C CYS A 297 -16.48 24.64 -9.64
N HIS A 298 -16.56 24.35 -8.34
CA HIS A 298 -15.95 23.17 -7.77
C HIS A 298 -16.69 21.91 -8.26
N ASP A 299 -15.95 20.89 -8.72
CA ASP A 299 -16.54 19.68 -9.32
C ASP A 299 -17.43 18.88 -8.32
N SER A 300 -17.14 19.01 -7.02
CA SER A 300 -17.93 18.41 -5.93
C SER A 300 -18.42 19.48 -4.92
N MET A 301 -18.11 19.33 -3.64
CA MET A 301 -18.32 20.35 -2.61
C MET A 301 -17.06 20.45 -1.76
N ALA A 302 -16.48 21.65 -1.63
CA ALA A 302 -15.30 21.84 -0.79
C ALA A 302 -15.67 21.70 0.69
N GLY A 303 -14.88 20.95 1.46
CA GLY A 303 -15.21 20.67 2.87
C GLY A 303 -15.38 21.93 3.74
N THR A 304 -14.57 22.97 3.54
CA THR A 304 -14.72 24.24 4.26
C THR A 304 -15.96 25.02 3.85
N GLY A 305 -16.34 24.98 2.56
CA GLY A 305 -17.60 25.55 2.07
C GLY A 305 -18.82 24.84 2.66
N ALA A 306 -18.78 23.50 2.75
CA ALA A 306 -19.83 22.70 3.36
C ALA A 306 -20.00 22.99 4.87
N ILE A 307 -18.89 23.08 5.61
CA ILE A 307 -18.88 23.47 7.02
C ILE A 307 -19.48 24.86 7.20
N CYS A 308 -19.06 25.82 6.37
CA CYS A 308 -19.55 27.19 6.43
C CYS A 308 -21.05 27.27 6.11
N MET A 309 -21.54 26.48 5.13
CA MET A 309 -22.95 26.40 4.77
C MET A 309 -23.79 25.76 5.88
N ALA A 310 -23.29 24.69 6.51
CA ALA A 310 -23.94 24.04 7.64
C ALA A 310 -24.02 24.96 8.87
N ALA A 311 -22.97 25.75 9.13
CA ALA A 311 -23.02 26.78 10.17
C ALA A 311 -24.05 27.87 9.82
N CYS A 312 -24.05 28.34 8.56
CA CYS A 312 -24.96 29.35 8.06
C CYS A 312 -26.44 28.90 8.11
N SER A 313 -26.73 27.62 7.90
CA SER A 313 -28.09 27.06 8.01
C SER A 313 -28.66 27.13 9.43
N ARG A 314 -27.82 27.37 10.44
CA ARG A 314 -28.20 27.59 11.84
C ARG A 314 -28.16 29.07 12.27
N VAL A 315 -28.01 29.99 11.31
CA VAL A 315 -28.15 31.44 11.54
C VAL A 315 -29.56 31.87 11.09
N PRO A 316 -30.49 32.15 12.01
CA PRO A 316 -31.86 32.50 11.65
C PRO A 316 -31.95 33.70 10.71
N GLY A 317 -32.64 33.53 9.58
CA GLY A 317 -32.83 34.57 8.57
C GLY A 317 -31.70 34.70 7.54
N SER A 318 -30.64 33.89 7.63
CA SER A 318 -29.62 33.82 6.59
C SER A 318 -30.19 33.29 5.28
N VAL A 319 -29.51 33.56 4.16
CA VAL A 319 -29.90 33.04 2.83
C VAL A 319 -30.03 31.52 2.83
N VAL A 320 -29.15 30.80 3.54
CA VAL A 320 -29.21 29.34 3.67
C VAL A 320 -30.36 28.89 4.58
N HIS A 321 -30.56 29.56 5.72
CA HIS A 321 -31.63 29.24 6.67
C HIS A 321 -33.02 29.47 6.06
N LYS A 322 -33.18 30.43 5.14
CA LYS A 322 -34.46 30.68 4.45
C LYS A 322 -34.95 29.48 3.63
N LEU A 323 -34.07 28.55 3.27
CA LEU A 323 -34.40 27.32 2.56
C LEU A 323 -34.80 26.16 3.50
N MET A 324 -34.74 26.37 4.82
CA MET A 324 -34.94 25.32 5.83
C MET A 324 -36.33 25.37 6.45
N ASP A 325 -36.94 24.20 6.58
CA ASP A 325 -38.14 23.97 7.39
C ASP A 325 -37.78 23.45 8.80
N GLU A 326 -38.79 23.32 9.66
CA GLU A 326 -38.61 22.88 11.06
C GLU A 326 -37.98 21.48 11.15
N ASP A 327 -38.37 20.56 10.26
CA ASP A 327 -37.85 19.19 10.23
C ASP A 327 -36.37 19.17 9.86
N THR A 328 -35.97 19.97 8.86
CA THR A 328 -34.58 20.11 8.41
C THR A 328 -33.71 20.81 9.46
N LEU A 329 -34.27 21.75 10.22
CA LEU A 329 -33.58 22.40 11.33
C LEU A 329 -33.38 21.45 12.52
N ALA A 330 -34.30 20.49 12.72
CA ALA A 330 -34.21 19.48 13.78
C ALA A 330 -33.22 18.34 13.47
N ASP A 331 -32.93 18.04 12.19
CA ASP A 331 -31.92 17.04 11.82
C ASP A 331 -30.51 17.48 12.28
N PRO A 332 -29.79 16.68 13.09
CA PRO A 332 -28.40 16.98 13.47
C PRO A 332 -27.42 16.90 12.30
N THR A 333 -27.83 16.37 11.14
CA THR A 333 -27.02 16.22 9.94
C THR A 333 -27.58 17.09 8.81
N PHE A 334 -26.86 18.15 8.46
CA PHE A 334 -27.18 18.98 7.30
C PHE A 334 -26.68 18.33 6.00
N LYS A 335 -27.59 18.04 5.06
CA LYS A 335 -27.31 17.28 3.83
C LYS A 335 -27.30 18.21 2.62
N ILE A 336 -26.12 18.42 2.01
CA ILE A 336 -25.94 19.32 0.87
C ILE A 336 -25.89 18.51 -0.43
N CYS A 337 -26.83 18.75 -1.34
CA CYS A 337 -26.76 18.23 -2.71
C CYS A 337 -25.74 19.01 -3.53
N HIS A 338 -24.80 18.32 -4.16
CA HIS A 338 -23.88 18.87 -5.16
C HIS A 338 -23.88 17.98 -6.41
N ALA A 339 -23.17 18.40 -7.46
CA ALA A 339 -23.21 17.75 -8.78
C ALA A 339 -22.87 16.25 -8.81
N LEU A 340 -22.17 15.74 -7.78
CA LEU A 340 -21.66 14.37 -7.71
C LEU A 340 -22.25 13.56 -6.54
N GLY A 341 -23.27 14.10 -5.85
CA GLY A 341 -23.93 13.40 -4.74
C GLY A 341 -24.31 14.30 -3.58
N ILE A 342 -24.42 13.70 -2.40
CA ILE A 342 -24.83 14.39 -1.16
C ILE A 342 -23.64 14.42 -0.19
N MET A 343 -23.38 15.60 0.36
CA MET A 343 -22.40 15.80 1.42
C MET A 343 -23.11 16.03 2.77
N PRO A 344 -23.06 15.06 3.70
CA PRO A 344 -23.56 15.24 5.06
C PRO A 344 -22.56 16.02 5.94
N VAL A 345 -23.07 16.93 6.75
CA VAL A 345 -22.33 17.69 7.75
C VAL A 345 -23.09 17.68 9.08
N THR A 346 -22.48 17.16 10.13
CA THR A 346 -23.07 17.16 11.47
C THR A 346 -22.95 18.56 12.07
N VAL A 347 -24.09 19.15 12.44
CA VAL A 347 -24.18 20.50 13.02
C VAL A 347 -25.07 20.48 14.26
N ILE A 348 -24.46 20.73 15.41
CA ILE A 348 -25.13 20.72 16.71
C ILE A 348 -24.72 21.96 17.49
N LEU A 349 -25.71 22.75 17.90
CA LEU A 349 -25.54 23.94 18.73
C LEU A 349 -25.34 23.59 20.21
N GLU A 350 -24.60 24.42 20.94
CA GLU A 350 -24.67 24.45 22.40
C GLU A 350 -26.00 25.07 22.85
N GLN A 351 -26.58 24.52 23.92
CA GLN A 351 -27.90 24.90 24.39
C GLN A 351 -27.82 26.22 25.17
N THR A 352 -28.12 27.36 24.53
CA THR A 352 -28.26 28.65 25.21
C THR A 352 -29.70 28.87 25.68
N ALA A 353 -29.95 28.66 26.96
CA ALA A 353 -31.27 28.89 27.56
C ALA A 353 -31.60 30.40 27.68
N GLY A 354 -32.79 30.79 27.20
CA GLY A 354 -33.50 31.99 27.70
C GLY A 354 -33.13 33.35 27.11
N VAL A 355 -32.47 33.44 25.95
CA VAL A 355 -32.07 34.74 25.38
C VAL A 355 -33.08 35.25 24.34
N LYS A 356 -33.50 36.52 24.48
CA LYS A 356 -34.49 37.20 23.61
C LYS A 356 -33.90 37.94 22.40
N TYR A 357 -32.58 37.87 22.21
CA TYR A 357 -31.83 38.53 21.13
C TYR A 357 -31.03 37.48 20.37
N PHE A 358 -30.63 37.78 19.11
CA PHE A 358 -29.72 36.93 18.36
C PHE A 358 -28.42 36.74 19.15
N VAL A 359 -28.10 35.49 19.48
CA VAL A 359 -26.82 35.08 20.04
C VAL A 359 -26.10 34.33 18.93
N GLU A 360 -24.82 34.62 18.77
CA GLU A 360 -23.98 33.92 17.82
C GLU A 360 -24.02 32.41 18.10
N PRO A 361 -24.31 31.55 17.10
CA PRO A 361 -24.37 30.12 17.31
C PRO A 361 -23.01 29.59 17.76
N VAL A 362 -23.00 28.95 18.93
CA VAL A 362 -21.85 28.18 19.41
C VAL A 362 -22.09 26.73 19.04
N PHE A 363 -21.14 26.11 18.33
CA PHE A 363 -21.28 24.74 17.86
C PHE A 363 -20.60 23.77 18.81
N ARG A 364 -21.39 22.90 19.45
CA ARG A 364 -20.87 21.72 20.17
C ARG A 364 -20.22 20.75 19.19
N THR A 365 -20.81 20.60 18.01
CA THR A 365 -20.29 19.76 16.93
C THR A 365 -20.50 20.47 15.61
N LEU A 366 -19.42 20.61 14.86
CA LEU A 366 -19.47 21.07 13.48
C LEU A 366 -18.43 20.26 12.71
N SER A 367 -18.87 19.16 12.11
CA SER A 367 -17.96 18.13 11.59
C SER A 367 -18.50 17.45 10.34
N PHE A 368 -17.60 16.87 9.56
CA PHE A 368 -17.95 15.96 8.48
C PHE A 368 -17.02 14.75 8.51
N VAL A 369 -17.40 13.71 7.77
CA VAL A 369 -16.58 12.50 7.60
C VAL A 369 -15.97 12.49 6.21
N ARG A 370 -14.68 12.15 6.13
CA ARG A 370 -13.95 11.93 4.88
C ARG A 370 -13.16 10.63 4.93
N THR A 371 -12.56 10.28 3.82
CA THR A 371 -11.55 9.23 3.74
C THR A 371 -10.26 9.85 3.21
N ALA A 372 -9.11 9.29 3.58
CA ALA A 372 -7.81 9.66 3.04
C ALA A 372 -7.07 8.42 2.53
N ARG A 373 -6.15 8.58 1.57
CA ARG A 373 -5.25 7.51 1.11
C ARG A 373 -3.93 8.08 0.63
N ARG A 374 -2.84 7.52 1.12
CA ARG A 374 -1.49 7.78 0.62
C ARG A 374 -1.36 7.11 -0.75
N ILE A 375 -1.15 7.91 -1.81
CA ILE A 375 -1.05 7.40 -3.19
C ILE A 375 0.39 7.05 -3.54
N MET A 376 1.34 7.90 -3.15
CA MET A 376 2.75 7.77 -3.46
C MET A 376 3.58 8.39 -2.35
N THR A 377 4.70 7.75 -2.02
CA THR A 377 5.81 8.37 -1.28
C THR A 377 7.03 8.32 -2.18
N GLY A 378 7.79 9.42 -2.25
CA GLY A 378 8.99 9.48 -3.08
C GLY A 378 9.57 10.89 -3.11
N SER A 379 10.18 11.23 -4.24
CA SER A 379 10.98 12.45 -4.38
C SER A 379 10.67 13.17 -5.68
N LEU A 380 10.63 14.50 -5.63
CA LEU A 380 10.35 15.37 -6.77
C LEU A 380 11.66 15.85 -7.38
N HIS A 381 11.92 15.59 -8.66
CA HIS A 381 13.09 16.10 -9.38
C HIS A 381 12.91 17.57 -9.76
N ILE A 382 13.87 18.41 -9.36
CA ILE A 382 13.90 19.85 -9.60
C ILE A 382 14.99 20.17 -10.63
N PRO A 383 14.68 20.89 -11.72
CA PRO A 383 15.68 21.26 -12.71
C PRO A 383 16.81 22.13 -12.12
N GLU A 384 18.07 21.81 -12.45
CA GLU A 384 19.27 22.51 -11.93
C GLU A 384 19.20 24.04 -12.09
N GLY A 385 18.72 24.53 -13.25
CA GLY A 385 18.58 25.96 -13.49
C GLY A 385 17.65 26.69 -12.53
N LEU A 386 16.66 26.00 -11.95
CA LEU A 386 15.80 26.58 -10.92
C LEU A 386 16.52 26.62 -9.57
N VAL A 387 17.30 25.59 -9.23
CA VAL A 387 18.05 25.45 -7.97
C VAL A 387 19.02 26.63 -7.79
N ASP A 388 19.75 26.97 -8.85
CA ASP A 388 20.65 28.12 -8.89
C ASP A 388 19.94 29.46 -8.67
N GLU A 389 18.73 29.61 -9.22
CA GLU A 389 17.94 30.86 -9.18
C GLU A 389 17.32 31.13 -7.79
N ILE A 390 16.86 30.07 -7.11
CA ILE A 390 16.17 30.19 -5.82
C ILE A 390 17.10 30.05 -4.61
N GLY A 391 18.39 29.78 -4.85
CA GLY A 391 19.42 29.77 -3.80
C GLY A 391 19.18 28.72 -2.74
N ILE A 392 18.76 27.51 -3.14
CA ILE A 392 18.72 26.35 -2.23
C ILE A 392 20.18 26.00 -1.91
N TYR A 393 20.71 26.60 -0.84
CA TYR A 393 22.02 26.24 -0.28
C TYR A 393 21.82 24.99 0.58
N MET A 394 22.09 23.83 0.00
CA MET A 394 22.22 22.57 0.75
C MET A 394 23.62 22.51 1.39
N PRO A 395 23.79 21.91 2.59
CA PRO A 395 25.11 21.53 3.07
C PRO A 395 25.80 20.63 2.02
N GLU A 396 27.15 20.67 1.96
CA GLU A 396 27.96 20.12 0.87
C GLU A 396 27.45 18.77 0.32
N ALA A 397 27.32 18.71 -1.01
CA ALA A 397 26.79 17.66 -1.88
C ALA A 397 26.52 16.27 -1.25
N GLY A 398 25.44 16.18 -0.47
CA GLY A 398 24.62 14.97 -0.37
C GLY A 398 23.72 14.89 -1.61
N ALA A 399 23.81 13.81 -2.37
CA ALA A 399 23.06 13.63 -3.61
C ALA A 399 21.54 13.63 -3.36
N THR A 400 20.81 14.19 -4.33
CA THR A 400 19.43 13.89 -4.75
C THR A 400 18.67 12.90 -3.84
N PRO A 401 17.44 13.14 -3.31
CA PRO A 401 16.55 12.02 -3.01
C PRO A 401 16.20 11.18 -4.27
N GLU A 402 17.16 10.50 -4.90
CA GLU A 402 17.21 9.06 -4.77
C GLU A 402 17.08 8.77 -3.27
N MET A 403 16.05 8.05 -2.79
CA MET A 403 15.98 7.54 -1.40
C MET A 403 16.99 8.23 -0.45
N GLU A 404 16.62 9.30 0.28
CA GLU A 404 17.49 10.16 1.13
C GLU A 404 18.96 9.74 1.16
N PRO A 405 19.98 10.59 0.83
CA PRO A 405 21.37 10.21 1.00
C PRO A 405 21.48 9.54 2.36
N GLN A 406 21.68 8.24 2.22
CA GLN A 406 21.79 7.30 3.28
C GLN A 406 22.72 7.97 4.26
N ASP A 407 22.41 7.93 5.54
CA ASP A 407 23.45 8.20 6.54
C ASP A 407 24.71 7.51 5.97
N PRO A 408 25.83 8.18 5.70
CA PRO A 408 26.97 7.49 5.11
C PRO A 408 27.33 6.28 5.98
N GLU A 409 27.01 6.35 7.28
CA GLU A 409 27.03 5.22 8.22
C GLU A 409 25.98 4.11 7.98
N GLU A 410 24.78 4.37 7.44
CA GLU A 410 23.68 3.40 7.26
C GLU A 410 23.81 2.53 5.97
N THR A 411 24.57 2.94 4.96
CA THR A 411 24.77 2.11 3.74
C THR A 411 26.20 1.86 3.29
N GLU A 412 27.19 2.53 3.85
CA GLU A 412 28.57 2.04 3.75
C GLU A 412 28.77 0.73 4.53
N ASN A 413 27.79 0.37 5.39
CA ASN A 413 27.87 -0.73 6.35
C ASN A 413 26.68 -1.72 6.27
N ILE A 414 26.03 -1.92 5.11
CA ILE A 414 24.90 -2.87 4.99
C ILE A 414 25.32 -4.28 5.40
N THR A 415 26.46 -4.74 4.89
CA THR A 415 26.98 -6.07 5.23
C THR A 415 27.24 -6.13 6.74
N GLU A 416 27.88 -5.12 7.33
CA GLU A 416 28.15 -5.07 8.77
C GLU A 416 26.84 -5.08 9.61
N ALA A 417 25.84 -4.28 9.23
CA ALA A 417 24.56 -4.19 9.92
C ALA A 417 23.81 -5.52 9.91
N LEU A 418 23.76 -6.21 8.77
CA LEU A 418 23.18 -7.55 8.68
C LEU A 418 23.97 -8.56 9.51
N CYS A 419 25.31 -8.51 9.48
CA CYS A 419 26.16 -9.42 10.26
C CYS A 419 25.98 -9.21 11.77
N SER A 420 25.87 -7.95 12.20
CA SER A 420 25.57 -7.58 13.59
C SER A 420 24.18 -8.07 14.00
N PHE A 421 23.17 -7.86 13.17
CA PHE A 421 21.81 -8.35 13.39
C PHE A 421 21.78 -9.88 13.56
N VAL A 422 22.44 -10.62 12.66
CA VAL A 422 22.52 -12.09 12.74
C VAL A 422 23.22 -12.55 14.02
N ALA A 423 24.30 -11.89 14.42
CA ALA A 423 25.10 -12.28 15.58
C ALA A 423 24.45 -11.92 16.92
N THR A 424 23.59 -10.90 16.97
CA THR A 424 23.07 -10.34 18.22
C THR A 424 21.60 -10.61 18.49
N THR A 425 20.82 -11.01 17.47
CA THR A 425 19.39 -11.30 17.65
C THR A 425 19.19 -12.51 18.55
N THR A 426 18.29 -12.38 19.52
CA THR A 426 17.91 -13.43 20.46
C THR A 426 16.42 -13.72 20.40
N PHE A 427 16.00 -14.88 20.92
CA PHE A 427 14.57 -15.23 20.97
C PHE A 427 13.71 -14.14 21.64
N ASP A 428 14.20 -13.56 22.74
CA ASP A 428 13.46 -12.54 23.50
C ASP A 428 13.36 -11.19 22.77
N SER A 429 14.18 -10.97 21.74
CA SER A 429 14.08 -9.78 20.88
C SER A 429 13.07 -9.92 19.74
N ILE A 430 12.54 -11.13 19.51
CA ILE A 430 11.50 -11.37 18.50
C ILE A 430 10.14 -11.06 19.12
N PRO A 431 9.33 -10.15 18.53
CA PRO A 431 7.98 -9.90 19.00
C PRO A 431 7.18 -11.21 19.12
N PRO A 432 6.55 -11.51 20.29
CA PRO A 432 5.88 -12.80 20.51
C PRO A 432 4.80 -13.14 19.47
N LEU A 433 4.16 -12.12 18.89
CA LEU A 433 3.13 -12.27 17.85
C LEU A 433 3.67 -12.86 16.53
N LEU A 434 4.99 -12.89 16.32
CA LEU A 434 5.62 -13.44 15.10
C LEU A 434 5.86 -14.94 15.20
N VAL A 435 5.87 -15.51 16.40
CA VAL A 435 6.12 -16.94 16.61
C VAL A 435 5.07 -17.81 15.91
N PRO A 436 3.75 -17.55 16.02
CA PRO A 436 2.74 -18.32 15.30
C PRO A 436 2.96 -18.33 13.78
N LYS A 437 3.41 -17.21 13.20
CA LYS A 437 3.70 -17.14 11.75
C LYS A 437 4.84 -18.09 11.36
N MET A 438 5.92 -18.15 12.15
CA MET A 438 7.03 -19.07 11.88
C MET A 438 6.64 -20.54 12.07
N VAL A 439 5.77 -20.82 13.03
CA VAL A 439 5.17 -22.15 13.25
C VAL A 439 4.38 -22.58 12.01
N ASP A 440 3.52 -21.72 11.48
CA ASP A 440 2.73 -22.00 10.28
C ASP A 440 3.63 -22.23 9.04
N LEU A 441 4.65 -21.39 8.84
CA LEU A 441 5.62 -21.54 7.75
C LEU A 441 6.41 -22.86 7.86
N LEU A 442 6.79 -23.26 9.07
CA LEU A 442 7.50 -24.51 9.33
C LEU A 442 6.62 -25.74 9.07
N ILE A 443 5.36 -25.71 9.51
CA ILE A 443 4.38 -26.77 9.24
C ILE A 443 4.19 -26.93 7.71
N ASP A 444 3.96 -25.83 7.00
CA ASP A 444 3.79 -25.84 5.55
C ASP A 444 5.01 -26.46 4.83
N HIS A 445 6.22 -25.97 5.17
CA HIS A 445 7.47 -26.45 4.59
C HIS A 445 7.65 -27.96 4.77
N ILE A 446 7.45 -28.48 5.98
CA ILE A 446 7.60 -29.91 6.28
C ILE A 446 6.61 -30.73 5.45
N GLY A 447 5.35 -30.31 5.38
CA GLY A 447 4.31 -31.00 4.63
C GLY A 447 4.64 -31.08 3.14
N VAL A 448 5.00 -29.95 2.54
CA VAL A 448 5.35 -29.87 1.11
C VAL A 448 6.59 -30.71 0.80
N ALA A 449 7.67 -30.53 1.56
CA ALA A 449 8.94 -31.22 1.33
C ALA A 449 8.81 -32.74 1.51
N ALA A 450 8.15 -33.20 2.57
CA ALA A 450 7.95 -34.63 2.81
C ALA A 450 7.13 -35.27 1.69
N SER A 451 6.03 -34.64 1.27
CA SER A 451 5.17 -35.15 0.19
C SER A 451 5.90 -35.19 -1.16
N ALA A 452 6.61 -34.12 -1.51
CA ALA A 452 7.37 -34.03 -2.75
C ALA A 452 8.49 -35.08 -2.86
N SER A 453 9.08 -35.49 -1.73
CA SER A 453 10.10 -36.53 -1.69
C SER A 453 9.60 -37.92 -2.13
N PHE A 454 8.28 -38.15 -2.18
CA PHE A 454 7.66 -39.41 -2.64
C PHE A 454 6.91 -39.28 -3.95
N LYS A 455 6.23 -38.16 -4.17
CA LYS A 455 5.27 -38.00 -5.27
C LYS A 455 5.86 -37.33 -6.52
N SER A 456 7.01 -36.66 -6.41
CA SER A 456 7.56 -35.93 -7.55
C SER A 456 8.38 -36.82 -8.48
N GLU A 457 8.32 -36.51 -9.77
CA GLU A 457 9.08 -37.16 -10.83
C GLU A 457 10.59 -36.88 -10.75
N SER A 458 10.99 -35.80 -10.07
CA SER A 458 12.39 -35.42 -9.87
C SER A 458 13.00 -36.01 -8.60
N GLY A 459 12.19 -36.48 -7.66
CA GLY A 459 12.62 -36.82 -6.29
C GLY A 459 13.70 -37.90 -6.24
N ASP A 460 13.47 -39.02 -6.94
CA ASP A 460 14.39 -40.15 -6.97
C ASP A 460 15.73 -39.81 -7.62
N ALA A 461 15.72 -38.97 -8.66
CA ALA A 461 16.94 -38.53 -9.33
C ALA A 461 17.81 -37.69 -8.38
N PHE A 462 17.20 -36.78 -7.62
CA PHE A 462 17.89 -35.98 -6.62
C PHE A 462 18.46 -36.88 -5.51
N LEU A 463 17.64 -37.76 -4.94
CA LEU A 463 18.06 -38.67 -3.86
C LEU A 463 19.22 -39.56 -4.30
N LYS A 464 19.13 -40.15 -5.50
CA LYS A 464 20.18 -41.03 -6.04
C LYS A 464 21.50 -40.30 -6.21
N ALA A 465 21.49 -39.09 -6.77
CA ALA A 465 22.69 -38.29 -6.95
C ALA A 465 23.34 -37.93 -5.60
N ILE A 466 22.53 -37.46 -4.65
CA ILE A 466 23.05 -37.03 -3.34
C ILE A 466 23.51 -38.22 -2.51
N ARG A 467 22.84 -39.38 -2.53
CA ARG A 467 23.33 -40.60 -1.86
C ARG A 467 24.70 -41.03 -2.38
N ALA A 468 24.97 -40.86 -3.68
CA ALA A 468 26.28 -41.17 -4.25
C ALA A 468 27.38 -40.21 -3.76
N LEU A 469 27.03 -38.95 -3.45
CA LEU A 469 27.97 -37.93 -2.96
C LEU A 469 28.12 -37.90 -1.44
N ASN A 470 27.11 -38.37 -0.70
CA ASN A 470 27.02 -38.24 0.75
C ASN A 470 28.12 -38.99 1.52
N GLY A 471 28.61 -40.11 0.99
CA GLY A 471 29.61 -40.94 1.67
C GLY A 471 29.01 -41.76 2.83
N SER A 472 29.76 -41.93 3.92
CA SER A 472 29.37 -42.69 5.12
C SER A 472 28.20 -42.06 5.90
N ASP A 473 27.59 -42.82 6.82
CA ASP A 473 26.41 -42.43 7.60
C ASP A 473 26.55 -41.06 8.28
N GLY A 474 25.82 -40.07 7.77
CA GLY A 474 25.71 -38.74 8.38
C GLY A 474 24.59 -38.68 9.42
N SER A 475 24.55 -37.60 10.20
CA SER A 475 23.66 -37.45 11.37
C SER A 475 22.44 -36.56 11.12
N ALA A 476 22.19 -36.14 9.88
CA ALA A 476 21.08 -35.26 9.53
C ALA A 476 19.98 -36.01 8.77
N THR A 477 18.76 -35.54 8.97
CA THR A 477 17.52 -36.14 8.48
C THR A 477 17.08 -35.53 7.16
N VAL A 478 16.88 -36.38 6.16
CA VAL A 478 16.07 -36.03 4.98
C VAL A 478 14.65 -36.47 5.27
N TYR A 479 13.68 -35.57 5.16
CA TYR A 479 12.31 -35.83 5.61
C TYR A 479 11.74 -37.08 4.96
N ALA A 480 11.27 -38.02 5.79
CA ALA A 480 10.74 -39.33 5.43
C ALA A 480 11.70 -40.23 4.62
N LYS A 481 13.00 -39.91 4.58
CA LYS A 481 14.06 -40.75 3.98
C LYS A 481 15.10 -41.19 5.02
N GLY A 482 14.89 -40.86 6.29
CA GLY A 482 15.73 -41.23 7.42
C GLY A 482 16.94 -40.33 7.67
N LYS A 483 17.61 -40.63 8.78
CA LYS A 483 18.77 -39.92 9.33
C LYS A 483 20.08 -40.64 8.99
N SER A 484 20.64 -40.29 7.83
CA SER A 484 21.89 -40.89 7.32
C SER A 484 22.71 -39.91 6.45
N PHE A 485 22.34 -38.63 6.43
CA PHE A 485 22.92 -37.64 5.53
C PHE A 485 23.82 -36.67 6.27
N SER A 486 24.85 -36.17 5.60
CA SER A 486 25.59 -35.01 6.11
C SER A 486 24.66 -33.78 6.08
N PRO A 487 24.77 -32.84 7.05
CA PRO A 487 23.83 -31.71 7.18
C PRO A 487 23.61 -30.91 5.90
N GLN A 488 24.68 -30.61 5.15
CA GLN A 488 24.60 -29.87 3.89
C GLN A 488 23.79 -30.60 2.80
N TYR A 489 23.85 -31.94 2.78
CA TYR A 489 23.12 -32.75 1.81
C TYR A 489 21.68 -33.02 2.24
N ALA A 490 21.43 -33.12 3.55
CA ALA A 490 20.07 -33.12 4.08
C ALA A 490 19.36 -31.81 3.75
N ALA A 491 20.01 -30.67 4.00
CA ALA A 491 19.49 -29.35 3.67
C ALA A 491 19.24 -29.17 2.16
N LEU A 492 20.15 -29.67 1.31
CA LEU A 492 19.98 -29.68 -0.15
C LEU A 492 18.69 -30.39 -0.55
N LEU A 493 18.52 -31.64 -0.12
CA LEU A 493 17.38 -32.47 -0.52
C LEU A 493 16.08 -31.89 0.04
N ASN A 494 16.05 -31.52 1.32
CA ASN A 494 14.84 -30.98 1.94
C ASN A 494 14.42 -29.65 1.30
N GLY A 495 15.37 -28.75 0.98
CA GLY A 495 15.08 -27.51 0.25
C GLY A 495 14.63 -27.77 -1.19
N ALA A 496 15.26 -28.72 -1.88
CA ALA A 496 14.85 -29.10 -3.23
C ALA A 496 13.43 -29.69 -3.27
N TYR A 497 13.10 -30.55 -2.30
CA TYR A 497 11.77 -31.13 -2.19
C TYR A 497 10.73 -30.08 -1.81
N ALA A 498 11.02 -29.17 -0.87
CA ALA A 498 10.12 -28.08 -0.51
C ALA A 498 9.72 -27.25 -1.74
N HIS A 499 10.66 -27.00 -2.65
CA HIS A 499 10.44 -26.16 -3.81
C HIS A 499 9.99 -26.92 -5.08
N THR A 500 9.82 -28.24 -4.97
CA THR A 500 9.50 -29.11 -6.11
C THR A 500 8.08 -28.93 -6.60
N PHE A 501 7.12 -28.84 -5.68
CA PHE A 501 5.72 -28.63 -6.04
C PHE A 501 5.39 -27.18 -6.41
N ASP A 502 6.34 -26.26 -6.20
CA ASP A 502 6.09 -24.83 -6.26
C ASP A 502 4.86 -24.45 -5.41
N PHE A 503 4.75 -25.10 -4.26
CA PHE A 503 3.62 -25.05 -3.33
C PHE A 503 4.04 -24.51 -1.96
N ASP A 504 5.33 -24.21 -1.82
CA ASP A 504 5.96 -23.55 -0.70
C ASP A 504 5.57 -22.06 -0.63
N ASP A 505 6.00 -21.43 0.47
CA ASP A 505 5.77 -20.03 0.78
C ASP A 505 6.35 -19.07 -0.27
N THR A 506 5.85 -17.84 -0.32
CA THR A 506 6.33 -16.82 -1.26
C THR A 506 6.15 -15.44 -0.66
N MET A 507 7.09 -14.53 -0.90
CA MET A 507 6.92 -13.12 -0.56
C MET A 507 6.90 -12.31 -1.85
N ALA A 508 5.71 -11.80 -2.22
CA ALA A 508 5.49 -11.15 -3.51
C ALA A 508 6.45 -9.96 -3.73
N ALA A 509 6.60 -9.09 -2.72
CA ALA A 509 7.48 -7.92 -2.78
C ALA A 509 8.97 -8.25 -2.98
N ALA A 510 9.41 -9.45 -2.57
CA ALA A 510 10.79 -9.90 -2.71
C ALA A 510 11.01 -10.85 -3.91
N VAL A 511 9.91 -11.27 -4.55
CA VAL A 511 9.90 -12.20 -5.71
C VAL A 511 10.69 -13.49 -5.39
N LEU A 512 10.45 -14.00 -4.18
CA LEU A 512 11.32 -14.91 -3.45
C LEU A 512 10.49 -15.97 -2.71
N HIS A 513 11.05 -17.19 -2.63
CA HIS A 513 10.58 -18.27 -1.76
C HIS A 513 11.56 -18.48 -0.59
N PRO A 514 11.41 -17.76 0.53
CA PRO A 514 12.42 -17.73 1.58
C PRO A 514 12.52 -19.05 2.35
N GLY A 515 11.38 -19.69 2.64
CA GLY A 515 11.33 -20.90 3.46
C GLY A 515 12.04 -22.09 2.85
N ALA A 516 12.03 -22.20 1.52
CA ALA A 516 12.67 -23.29 0.81
C ALA A 516 14.19 -23.36 0.99
N ALA A 517 14.86 -22.23 1.27
CA ALA A 517 16.30 -22.19 1.55
C ALA A 517 16.60 -22.10 3.06
N VAL A 518 15.85 -21.28 3.79
CA VAL A 518 16.13 -20.95 5.20
C VAL A 518 15.80 -22.10 6.14
N ILE A 519 14.58 -22.64 6.06
CA ILE A 519 14.10 -23.68 6.98
C ILE A 519 14.96 -24.96 6.94
N PRO A 520 15.31 -25.54 5.77
CA PRO A 520 16.08 -26.77 5.74
C PRO A 520 17.53 -26.56 6.20
N ALA A 521 18.10 -25.37 5.96
CA ALA A 521 19.40 -25.00 6.51
C ALA A 521 19.36 -24.90 8.04
N ALA A 522 18.35 -24.22 8.59
CA ALA A 522 18.15 -24.07 10.03
C ALA A 522 17.92 -25.40 10.73
N LEU A 523 17.04 -26.27 10.20
CA LEU A 523 16.73 -27.58 10.78
C LEU A 523 17.93 -28.52 10.75
N ALA A 524 18.65 -28.61 9.62
CA ALA A 524 19.83 -29.47 9.53
C ALA A 524 20.96 -28.99 10.48
N ALA A 525 21.14 -27.68 10.63
CA ALA A 525 22.13 -27.12 11.56
C ALA A 525 21.70 -27.32 13.02
N ALA A 526 20.40 -27.17 13.32
CA ALA A 526 19.83 -27.38 14.65
C ALA A 526 19.95 -28.85 15.07
N GLU A 527 19.68 -29.80 14.16
CA GLU A 527 19.86 -31.23 14.41
C GLU A 527 21.33 -31.59 14.65
N ALA A 528 22.24 -31.05 13.84
CA ALA A 528 23.67 -31.33 13.96
C ALA A 528 24.28 -30.79 15.27
N SER A 529 23.75 -29.68 15.78
CA SER A 529 24.23 -29.03 17.01
C SER A 529 23.42 -29.39 18.26
N GLY A 530 22.29 -30.07 18.11
CA GLY A 530 21.34 -30.31 19.20
C GLY A 530 20.77 -29.01 19.77
N ALA A 531 20.34 -28.10 18.90
CA ALA A 531 19.80 -26.80 19.30
C ALA A 531 18.43 -26.91 19.99
N THR A 532 18.10 -25.92 20.83
CA THR A 532 16.76 -25.77 21.40
C THR A 532 15.78 -25.27 20.34
N GLY A 533 14.48 -25.49 20.53
CA GLY A 533 13.50 -24.95 19.60
C GLY A 533 13.41 -23.42 19.61
N LYS A 534 13.74 -22.74 20.72
CA LYS A 534 13.94 -21.27 20.73
C LYS A 534 15.05 -20.84 19.79
N THR A 535 16.20 -21.53 19.83
CA THR A 535 17.33 -21.28 18.93
C THR A 535 16.92 -21.50 17.48
N LEU A 536 16.18 -22.58 17.20
CA LEU A 536 15.68 -22.89 15.85
C LEU A 536 14.71 -21.83 15.33
N ILE A 537 13.69 -21.46 16.11
CA ILE A 537 12.73 -20.41 15.73
C ILE A 537 13.43 -19.06 15.53
N THR A 538 14.41 -18.73 16.37
CA THR A 538 15.22 -17.50 16.20
C THR A 538 15.97 -17.52 14.87
N ALA A 539 16.65 -18.63 14.56
CA ALA A 539 17.41 -18.77 13.32
C ALA A 539 16.52 -18.74 12.06
N ILE A 540 15.31 -19.32 12.13
CA ILE A 540 14.32 -19.22 11.05
C ILE A 540 13.95 -17.75 10.84
N GLY A 541 13.53 -17.03 11.88
CA GLY A 541 13.17 -15.62 11.77
C GLY A 541 14.29 -14.75 11.21
N VAL A 542 15.51 -14.90 11.74
CA VAL A 542 16.71 -14.18 11.27
C VAL A 542 17.01 -14.48 9.80
N GLY A 543 16.98 -15.75 9.40
CA GLY A 543 17.24 -16.14 8.02
C GLY A 543 16.18 -15.63 7.04
N TYR A 544 14.89 -15.69 7.42
CA TYR A 544 13.81 -15.10 6.65
C TYR A 544 14.00 -13.60 6.49
N GLU A 545 14.29 -12.90 7.57
CA GLU A 545 14.43 -11.44 7.54
C GLU A 545 15.56 -11.00 6.60
N VAL A 546 16.72 -11.67 6.66
CA VAL A 546 17.84 -11.40 5.75
C VAL A 546 17.46 -11.70 4.30
N ALA A 547 16.90 -12.88 4.00
CA ALA A 547 16.53 -13.26 2.64
C ALA A 547 15.47 -12.31 2.04
N CYS A 548 14.43 -12.00 2.81
CA CYS A 548 13.33 -11.13 2.40
C CYS A 548 13.80 -9.70 2.15
N ARG A 549 14.67 -9.15 3.01
CA ARG A 549 15.24 -7.81 2.85
C ARG A 549 16.08 -7.69 1.60
N LEU A 550 16.98 -8.66 1.38
CA LEU A 550 17.82 -8.69 0.18
C LEU A 550 16.99 -8.92 -1.09
N GLY A 551 15.99 -9.79 -1.06
CA GLY A 551 15.09 -10.03 -2.20
C GLY A 551 14.25 -8.79 -2.56
N ARG A 552 13.69 -8.10 -1.55
CA ARG A 552 12.94 -6.86 -1.73
C ARG A 552 13.82 -5.74 -2.28
N ALA A 553 15.01 -5.57 -1.70
CA ALA A 553 15.99 -4.61 -2.19
C ALA A 553 16.41 -4.90 -3.64
N LEU A 554 16.55 -6.16 -4.03
CA LEU A 554 16.94 -6.53 -5.39
C LEU A 554 15.80 -6.31 -6.42
N GLY A 555 14.56 -6.55 -6.01
CA GLY A 555 13.37 -6.43 -6.86
C GLY A 555 13.40 -7.37 -8.08
N MET A 556 12.81 -6.90 -9.19
CA MET A 556 12.73 -7.64 -10.47
C MET A 556 14.00 -7.54 -11.34
N GLY A 557 15.02 -6.79 -10.92
CA GLY A 557 16.23 -6.59 -11.72
C GLY A 557 17.00 -7.89 -11.99
N GLY A 558 17.10 -8.76 -10.96
CA GLY A 558 17.69 -10.10 -11.11
C GLY A 558 16.94 -10.96 -12.12
N TYR A 559 15.61 -10.93 -12.07
CA TYR A 559 14.77 -11.66 -13.01
C TYR A 559 14.99 -11.19 -14.45
N SER A 560 15.07 -9.89 -14.66
CA SER A 560 15.31 -9.29 -15.98
C SER A 560 16.66 -9.72 -16.59
N ARG A 561 17.62 -10.10 -15.74
CA ARG A 561 18.94 -10.62 -16.10
C ARG A 561 19.01 -12.16 -16.17
N GLY A 562 17.90 -12.85 -15.93
CA GLY A 562 17.82 -14.31 -15.99
C GLY A 562 18.20 -15.03 -14.69
N PHE A 563 18.24 -14.33 -13.55
CA PHE A 563 18.51 -14.88 -12.23
C PHE A 563 17.24 -15.02 -11.37
N HIS A 564 17.20 -16.09 -10.59
CA HIS A 564 16.11 -16.43 -9.68
C HIS A 564 16.44 -15.99 -8.25
N ASN A 565 15.71 -14.98 -7.73
CA ASN A 565 15.96 -14.40 -6.40
C ASN A 565 15.97 -15.43 -5.26
N THR A 566 15.16 -16.48 -5.35
CA THR A 566 15.15 -17.57 -4.36
C THR A 566 16.51 -18.24 -4.19
N GLY A 567 17.27 -18.40 -5.28
CA GLY A 567 18.63 -18.95 -5.19
C GLY A 567 19.64 -17.87 -4.80
N THR A 568 19.53 -16.68 -5.41
CA THR A 568 20.55 -15.64 -5.28
C THR A 568 20.48 -14.89 -3.93
N ALA A 569 19.30 -14.54 -3.44
CA ALA A 569 19.10 -13.93 -2.11
C ALA A 569 18.96 -15.00 -1.00
N GLY A 570 18.35 -16.15 -1.32
CA GLY A 570 18.08 -17.21 -0.33
C GLY A 570 19.33 -17.81 0.32
N ILE A 571 20.48 -17.80 -0.37
CA ILE A 571 21.75 -18.26 0.21
C ILE A 571 22.19 -17.42 1.41
N PHE A 572 21.99 -16.10 1.38
CA PHE A 572 22.33 -15.21 2.51
C PHE A 572 21.42 -15.48 3.71
N GLY A 573 20.13 -15.74 3.48
CA GLY A 573 19.21 -16.17 4.53
C GLY A 573 19.59 -17.53 5.13
N ALA A 574 20.01 -18.49 4.30
CA ALA A 574 20.49 -19.79 4.78
C ALA A 574 21.79 -19.66 5.60
N VAL A 575 22.75 -18.82 5.15
CA VAL A 575 23.97 -18.51 5.93
C VAL A 575 23.60 -17.85 7.25
N ALA A 576 22.70 -16.86 7.25
CA ALA A 576 22.23 -16.19 8.44
C ALA A 576 21.60 -17.17 9.45
N ALA A 577 20.77 -18.09 8.98
CA ALA A 577 20.15 -19.12 9.83
C ALA A 577 21.20 -20.05 10.45
N ILE A 578 22.13 -20.59 9.66
CA ILE A 578 23.18 -21.49 10.18
C ILE A 578 24.09 -20.73 11.17
N SER A 579 24.49 -19.51 10.84
CA SER A 579 25.29 -18.65 11.72
C SER A 579 24.59 -18.34 13.03
N SER A 580 23.27 -18.11 13.00
CA SER A 580 22.45 -17.87 14.19
C SER A 580 22.37 -19.13 15.08
N ILE A 581 22.15 -20.32 14.50
CA ILE A 581 22.20 -21.60 15.24
C ILE A 581 23.56 -21.79 15.94
N LYS A 582 24.65 -21.45 15.25
CA LYS A 582 26.02 -21.61 15.75
C LYS A 582 26.49 -20.46 16.64
N ALA A 583 25.68 -19.41 16.80
CA ALA A 583 26.02 -18.18 17.52
C ALA A 583 27.37 -17.58 17.08
N LEU A 584 27.59 -17.49 15.76
CA LEU A 584 28.85 -16.99 15.22
C LEU A 584 29.01 -15.47 15.46
N PRO A 585 30.23 -14.98 15.75
CA PRO A 585 30.48 -13.55 15.83
C PRO A 585 30.30 -12.88 14.47
N ALA A 586 29.91 -11.60 14.47
CA ALA A 586 29.62 -10.83 13.26
C ALA A 586 30.74 -10.89 12.20
N SER A 587 32.01 -10.92 12.61
CA SER A 587 33.16 -11.05 11.70
C SER A 587 33.22 -12.39 10.95
N GLN A 588 32.76 -13.49 11.55
CA GLN A 588 32.64 -14.76 10.83
C GLN A 588 31.40 -14.78 9.93
N VAL A 589 30.32 -14.11 10.33
CA VAL A 589 29.14 -13.94 9.46
C VAL A 589 29.51 -13.16 8.21
N GLU A 590 30.30 -12.08 8.34
CA GLU A 590 30.77 -11.27 7.21
C GLU A 590 31.60 -12.09 6.23
N ASN A 591 32.56 -12.89 6.73
CA ASN A 591 33.33 -13.79 5.89
C ASN A 591 32.43 -14.81 5.17
N ALA A 592 31.43 -15.36 5.87
CA ALA A 592 30.48 -16.29 5.27
C ALA A 592 29.59 -15.61 4.20
N PHE A 593 29.17 -14.36 4.41
CA PHE A 593 28.45 -13.56 3.41
C PHE A 593 29.32 -13.26 2.18
N GLY A 594 30.59 -12.91 2.37
CA GLY A 594 31.55 -12.75 1.27
C GLY A 594 31.70 -14.01 0.41
N LEU A 595 31.76 -15.19 1.05
CA LEU A 595 31.78 -16.46 0.34
C LEU A 595 30.43 -16.77 -0.34
N ALA A 596 29.31 -16.44 0.32
CA ALA A 596 27.97 -16.60 -0.24
C ALA A 596 27.76 -15.75 -1.50
N GLY A 597 28.32 -14.53 -1.56
CA GLY A 597 28.31 -13.69 -2.76
C GLY A 597 28.90 -14.40 -3.99
N SER A 598 29.93 -15.24 -3.79
CA SER A 598 30.53 -16.06 -4.87
C SER A 598 29.70 -17.29 -5.27
N LYS A 599 28.72 -17.68 -4.44
CA LYS A 599 27.85 -18.85 -4.66
C LYS A 599 26.42 -18.47 -5.05
N SER A 600 26.04 -17.22 -4.84
CA SER A 600 24.75 -16.65 -5.24
C SER A 600 24.51 -16.94 -6.72
N SER A 601 23.48 -17.73 -7.02
CA SER A 601 23.19 -18.19 -8.38
C SER A 601 21.75 -18.68 -8.52
N GLY A 602 21.31 -18.91 -9.76
CA GLY A 602 19.97 -19.46 -10.04
C GLY A 602 19.49 -19.12 -11.45
N SER A 603 19.97 -19.85 -12.47
CA SER A 603 19.61 -19.55 -13.85
C SER A 603 18.15 -19.88 -14.16
N MET A 604 17.42 -18.92 -14.72
CA MET A 604 16.00 -19.07 -15.07
C MET A 604 15.73 -19.74 -16.43
N GLN A 605 16.75 -20.33 -17.06
CA GLN A 605 16.59 -21.00 -18.36
C GLN A 605 15.52 -22.13 -18.32
N TYR A 606 15.19 -22.65 -17.14
CA TYR A 606 14.11 -23.61 -16.94
C TYR A 606 12.74 -23.14 -17.46
N LEU A 607 12.48 -21.82 -17.50
CA LEU A 607 11.21 -21.27 -18.01
C LEU A 607 10.97 -21.60 -19.49
N HIS A 608 12.04 -21.89 -20.25
CA HIS A 608 11.95 -22.22 -21.67
C HIS A 608 11.76 -23.70 -21.95
N ASN A 609 12.11 -24.59 -21.02
CA ASN A 609 12.19 -26.03 -21.30
C ASN A 609 11.74 -26.94 -20.16
N GLY A 610 11.12 -26.39 -19.11
CA GLY A 610 10.54 -27.17 -18.02
C GLY A 610 11.57 -27.92 -17.16
N SER A 611 12.81 -27.42 -17.07
CA SER A 611 13.88 -28.12 -16.36
C SER A 611 13.74 -28.08 -14.83
N TRP A 612 14.16 -29.14 -14.15
CA TRP A 612 14.05 -29.24 -12.69
C TRP A 612 15.06 -28.38 -11.90
N ASN A 613 15.98 -27.67 -12.55
CA ASN A 613 16.96 -26.85 -11.83
C ASN A 613 16.31 -25.75 -10.98
N LYS A 614 15.13 -25.24 -11.37
CA LYS A 614 14.30 -24.37 -10.50
C LYS A 614 14.15 -24.96 -9.11
N ARG A 615 13.75 -26.24 -9.03
CA ARG A 615 13.50 -26.98 -7.79
C ARG A 615 14.75 -27.05 -6.93
N LEU A 616 15.92 -27.17 -7.56
CA LEU A 616 17.21 -27.27 -6.88
C LEU A 616 17.77 -25.94 -6.39
N HIS A 617 17.36 -24.79 -6.94
CA HIS A 617 17.93 -23.48 -6.58
C HIS A 617 18.00 -23.21 -5.07
N PRO A 618 16.91 -23.34 -4.28
CA PRO A 618 17.00 -23.16 -2.82
C PRO A 618 17.75 -24.29 -2.11
N GLY A 619 17.74 -25.51 -2.65
CA GLY A 619 18.55 -26.62 -2.13
C GLY A 619 20.06 -26.37 -2.29
N PHE A 620 20.49 -25.83 -3.44
CA PHE A 620 21.87 -25.41 -3.64
C PHE A 620 22.25 -24.26 -2.71
N ALA A 621 21.37 -23.28 -2.52
CA ALA A 621 21.58 -22.21 -1.56
C ALA A 621 21.76 -22.75 -0.12
N ALA A 622 20.88 -23.65 0.32
CA ALA A 622 20.97 -24.27 1.65
C ALA A 622 22.23 -25.12 1.83
N HIS A 623 22.61 -25.89 0.81
CA HIS A 623 23.86 -26.66 0.80
C HIS A 623 25.10 -25.77 0.89
N ASP A 624 25.19 -24.78 -0.01
CA ASP A 624 26.36 -23.92 -0.13
C ASP A 624 26.51 -23.01 1.09
N ALA A 625 25.43 -22.69 1.79
CA ALA A 625 25.50 -22.00 3.08
C ALA A 625 26.31 -22.76 4.13
N PHE A 626 26.17 -24.09 4.24
CA PHE A 626 27.01 -24.90 5.13
C PHE A 626 28.49 -24.81 4.75
N LEU A 627 28.80 -24.82 3.45
CA LEU A 627 30.17 -24.69 2.96
C LEU A 627 30.73 -23.30 3.31
N CYS A 628 29.98 -22.23 3.05
CA CYS A 628 30.39 -20.84 3.33
C CYS A 628 30.64 -20.63 4.83
N VAL A 629 29.72 -21.09 5.68
CA VAL A 629 29.86 -20.99 7.14
C VAL A 629 31.06 -21.82 7.62
N SER A 630 31.21 -23.06 7.17
CA SER A 630 32.32 -23.93 7.61
C SER A 630 33.68 -23.37 7.23
N LEU A 631 33.81 -22.76 6.04
CA LEU A 631 35.04 -22.12 5.59
C LEU A 631 35.34 -20.86 6.42
N ALA A 632 34.33 -20.02 6.69
CA ALA A 632 34.47 -18.84 7.53
C ALA A 632 34.89 -19.20 8.97
N GLU A 633 34.30 -20.25 9.57
CA GLU A 633 34.70 -20.76 10.88
C GLU A 633 36.14 -21.28 10.91
N ALA A 634 36.60 -21.86 9.81
CA ALA A 634 37.99 -22.30 9.64
C ALA A 634 38.97 -21.13 9.39
N GLY A 635 38.48 -19.89 9.32
CA GLY A 635 39.30 -18.69 9.14
C GLY A 635 39.54 -18.30 7.68
N VAL A 636 38.78 -18.84 6.72
CA VAL A 636 38.80 -18.34 5.34
C VAL A 636 38.20 -16.95 5.31
N VAL A 637 38.94 -16.01 4.73
CA VAL A 637 38.53 -14.61 4.59
C VAL A 637 37.62 -14.46 3.37
N GLY A 638 36.40 -14.00 3.58
CA GLY A 638 35.46 -13.62 2.53
C GLY A 638 35.63 -12.15 2.14
N ALA A 639 35.10 -11.75 0.98
CA ALA A 639 35.06 -10.34 0.61
C ALA A 639 34.15 -9.55 1.57
N SER A 640 34.68 -8.47 2.15
CA SER A 640 33.88 -7.49 2.91
C SER A 640 32.91 -6.75 1.99
N GLN A 641 31.89 -6.11 2.56
CA GLN A 641 30.88 -5.34 1.81
C GLN A 641 30.26 -6.16 0.65
N SER A 642 30.03 -7.46 0.89
CA SER A 642 29.57 -8.40 -0.14
C SER A 642 28.17 -8.10 -0.69
N ILE A 643 27.39 -7.25 -0.01
CA ILE A 643 26.05 -6.84 -0.42
C ILE A 643 26.08 -5.51 -1.20
N GLU A 644 26.70 -4.49 -0.63
CA GLU A 644 26.70 -3.09 -1.05
C GLU A 644 27.93 -2.66 -1.84
N GLY A 645 29.03 -3.40 -1.79
CA GLY A 645 30.30 -3.01 -2.41
C GLY A 645 30.24 -2.93 -3.93
N GLU A 646 31.30 -2.42 -4.58
CA GLU A 646 31.37 -2.17 -6.03
C GLU A 646 30.96 -3.40 -6.88
N TYR A 647 31.37 -4.60 -6.45
CA TYR A 647 31.01 -5.89 -7.07
C TYR A 647 30.06 -6.72 -6.19
N GLY A 648 29.41 -6.05 -5.23
CA GLY A 648 28.50 -6.63 -4.27
C GLY A 648 27.18 -7.07 -4.89
N PHE A 649 26.42 -7.85 -4.12
CA PHE A 649 25.17 -8.48 -4.53
C PHE A 649 24.17 -7.52 -5.17
N LEU A 650 23.94 -6.35 -4.56
CA LEU A 650 22.94 -5.39 -5.04
C LEU A 650 23.32 -4.77 -6.38
N HIS A 651 24.62 -4.53 -6.62
CA HIS A 651 25.12 -3.99 -7.87
C HIS A 651 25.26 -5.04 -8.98
N ALA A 652 25.68 -6.26 -8.63
CA ALA A 652 25.94 -7.30 -9.62
C ALA A 652 24.65 -7.85 -10.25
N TYR A 653 23.57 -7.94 -9.47
CA TYR A 653 22.35 -8.66 -9.87
C TYR A 653 21.20 -7.74 -10.28
N SER A 654 21.26 -6.42 -10.04
CA SER A 654 20.18 -5.50 -10.40
C SER A 654 20.69 -4.09 -10.69
N ASP A 655 20.22 -3.48 -11.78
CA ASP A 655 20.49 -2.05 -12.07
C ASP A 655 19.56 -1.11 -11.30
N SER A 656 18.58 -1.67 -10.59
CA SER A 656 17.53 -0.93 -9.89
C SER A 656 17.37 -1.43 -8.46
N ALA A 657 18.44 -1.93 -7.85
CA ALA A 657 18.42 -2.32 -6.45
C ALA A 657 18.17 -1.10 -5.55
N ASN A 658 17.50 -1.32 -4.41
CA ASN A 658 17.27 -0.34 -3.36
C ASN A 658 18.04 -0.78 -2.08
N PRO A 659 19.27 -0.28 -1.85
CA PRO A 659 20.06 -0.67 -0.69
C PRO A 659 19.45 -0.25 0.67
N VAL A 660 18.71 0.87 0.75
CA VAL A 660 18.07 1.32 2.02
C VAL A 660 17.09 0.27 2.53
N ASP A 661 16.34 -0.37 1.63
CA ASP A 661 15.33 -1.35 1.99
C ASP A 661 15.91 -2.57 2.74
N VAL A 662 17.24 -2.79 2.63
CA VAL A 662 17.93 -3.84 3.38
C VAL A 662 17.97 -3.51 4.87
N CYS A 663 18.44 -2.32 5.25
CA CYS A 663 18.66 -1.98 6.68
C CYS A 663 17.45 -1.30 7.34
N LYS A 664 16.51 -0.78 6.54
CA LYS A 664 15.36 -0.01 7.04
C LYS A 664 14.55 -0.76 8.09
N GLY A 665 14.57 -0.28 9.34
CA GLY A 665 13.86 -0.90 10.45
C GLY A 665 14.41 -2.27 10.88
N LEU A 666 15.62 -2.66 10.49
CA LEU A 666 16.22 -3.95 10.82
C LEU A 666 16.23 -4.21 12.34
N GLY A 667 15.69 -5.36 12.74
CA GLY A 667 15.54 -5.74 14.15
C GLY A 667 14.38 -5.06 14.91
N LYS A 668 13.68 -4.11 14.29
CA LYS A 668 12.48 -3.45 14.84
C LYS A 668 11.22 -3.87 14.08
N GLU A 669 11.32 -3.87 12.76
CA GLU A 669 10.30 -4.33 11.83
C GLU A 669 10.77 -5.63 11.19
N TRP A 670 9.88 -6.62 11.17
CA TRP A 670 10.12 -7.94 10.60
C TRP A 670 9.30 -8.07 9.33
N ILE A 671 9.92 -7.85 8.17
CA ILE A 671 9.18 -7.72 6.92
C ILE A 671 8.70 -9.06 6.39
N PHE A 672 9.31 -10.17 6.83
CA PHE A 672 8.93 -11.51 6.41
C PHE A 672 7.49 -11.90 6.80
N THR A 673 6.82 -11.12 7.66
CA THR A 673 5.41 -11.30 8.03
C THR A 673 4.47 -11.33 6.83
N SER A 674 4.80 -10.57 5.79
CA SER A 674 4.09 -10.54 4.50
C SER A 674 4.32 -11.77 3.62
N THR A 675 5.08 -12.77 4.08
CA THR A 675 5.24 -14.03 3.34
C THR A 675 3.91 -14.79 3.30
N SER A 676 3.43 -15.09 2.10
CA SER A 676 2.19 -15.79 1.81
C SER A 676 2.38 -17.29 1.69
N LEU A 677 1.37 -18.06 2.08
CA LEU A 677 1.30 -19.50 1.84
C LEU A 677 0.40 -19.80 0.64
N LYS A 678 0.89 -20.65 -0.26
CA LYS A 678 0.21 -20.99 -1.50
C LYS A 678 -0.97 -21.97 -1.22
N PRO A 679 -2.19 -21.68 -1.70
CA PRO A 679 -3.33 -22.59 -1.66
C PRO A 679 -3.30 -23.68 -2.75
N PHE A 680 -2.64 -23.41 -3.89
CA PHE A 680 -2.51 -24.34 -5.01
C PHE A 680 -1.03 -24.57 -5.38
N PRO A 681 -0.64 -25.78 -5.84
CA PRO A 681 0.72 -26.01 -6.32
C PRO A 681 0.91 -25.38 -7.69
N GLY A 682 1.90 -24.49 -7.84
CA GLY A 682 2.19 -23.76 -9.08
C GLY A 682 2.55 -22.30 -8.84
N CYS A 683 2.93 -21.60 -9.91
CA CYS A 683 3.44 -20.24 -9.84
C CYS A 683 2.41 -19.30 -9.20
N ARG A 684 2.81 -18.48 -8.21
CA ARG A 684 1.90 -17.57 -7.51
C ARG A 684 1.10 -16.68 -8.46
N MET A 685 1.73 -16.29 -9.57
CA MET A 685 1.16 -15.44 -10.62
C MET A 685 -0.03 -16.07 -11.38
N THR A 686 -0.36 -17.34 -11.15
CA THR A 686 -1.57 -17.97 -11.72
C THR A 686 -2.73 -18.08 -10.73
N HIS A 687 -2.52 -17.84 -9.44
CA HIS A 687 -3.46 -18.23 -8.38
C HIS A 687 -4.78 -17.46 -8.46
N THR A 688 -4.73 -16.16 -8.71
CA THR A 688 -5.91 -15.32 -8.94
C THR A 688 -6.79 -15.87 -10.06
N ALA A 689 -6.19 -16.31 -11.17
CA ALA A 689 -6.92 -16.89 -12.28
C ALA A 689 -7.52 -18.26 -11.93
N VAL A 690 -6.83 -19.08 -11.14
CA VAL A 690 -7.36 -20.34 -10.62
C VAL A 690 -8.60 -20.09 -9.76
N GLU A 691 -8.56 -19.14 -8.84
CA GLU A 691 -9.70 -18.85 -7.96
C GLU A 691 -10.92 -18.30 -8.70
N ILE A 692 -10.71 -17.35 -9.62
CA ILE A 692 -11.78 -16.85 -10.49
C ILE A 692 -12.39 -18.02 -11.28
N THR A 693 -11.53 -18.85 -11.91
CA THR A 693 -11.98 -19.98 -12.72
C THR A 693 -12.74 -21.00 -11.90
N ALA A 694 -12.29 -21.33 -10.69
CA ALA A 694 -12.94 -22.29 -9.81
C ALA A 694 -14.34 -21.83 -9.42
N ARG A 695 -14.50 -20.54 -9.06
CA ARG A 695 -15.80 -19.95 -8.75
C ARG A 695 -16.75 -20.02 -9.93
N VAL A 696 -16.30 -19.55 -11.10
CA VAL A 696 -17.13 -19.55 -12.31
C VAL A 696 -17.50 -20.98 -12.71
N ALA A 697 -16.53 -21.88 -12.78
CA ALA A 697 -16.77 -23.28 -13.17
C ALA A 697 -17.75 -23.98 -12.22
N ALA A 698 -17.70 -23.71 -10.90
CA ALA A 698 -18.61 -24.30 -9.93
C ALA A 698 -20.08 -23.88 -10.14
N GLU A 699 -20.31 -22.63 -10.53
CA GLU A 699 -21.65 -22.09 -10.79
C GLU A 699 -22.23 -22.62 -12.11
N GLU A 700 -21.41 -22.74 -13.15
CA GLU A 700 -21.83 -23.21 -14.47
C GLU A 700 -21.88 -24.74 -14.59
N LYS A 701 -21.30 -25.48 -13.62
CA LYS A 701 -21.25 -26.96 -13.61
C LYS A 701 -22.63 -27.61 -13.66
N GLY A 702 -23.66 -26.93 -13.13
CA GLY A 702 -25.05 -27.39 -13.19
C GLY A 702 -25.62 -27.45 -14.61
N GLU A 703 -25.06 -26.67 -15.54
CA GLU A 703 -25.52 -26.54 -16.93
C GLU A 703 -24.63 -27.31 -17.92
N GLY A 704 -23.48 -27.83 -17.48
CA GLY A 704 -22.54 -28.58 -18.32
C GLY A 704 -21.85 -27.74 -19.40
N LEU A 705 -21.86 -26.40 -19.25
CA LEU A 705 -21.27 -25.49 -20.22
C LEU A 705 -19.74 -25.44 -20.11
N VAL A 706 -19.08 -25.35 -21.26
CA VAL A 706 -17.64 -25.10 -21.39
C VAL A 706 -17.46 -23.82 -22.20
N PRO A 707 -16.64 -22.85 -21.76
CA PRO A 707 -16.47 -21.58 -22.44
C PRO A 707 -16.00 -21.77 -23.89
N GLU A 708 -16.56 -20.95 -24.77
CA GLU A 708 -16.13 -20.83 -26.15
C GLU A 708 -14.79 -20.09 -26.26
N ARG A 709 -14.57 -19.11 -25.36
CA ARG A 709 -13.34 -18.32 -25.24
C ARG A 709 -13.16 -17.84 -23.81
N ILE A 710 -11.92 -17.76 -23.36
CA ILE A 710 -11.53 -17.10 -22.10
C ILE A 710 -10.47 -16.04 -22.42
N SER A 711 -10.75 -14.77 -22.13
CA SER A 711 -9.75 -13.69 -22.20
C SER A 711 -9.20 -13.42 -20.81
N VAL A 712 -7.88 -13.26 -20.68
CA VAL A 712 -7.19 -13.03 -19.41
C VAL A 712 -6.25 -11.84 -19.56
N ARG A 713 -6.37 -10.85 -18.68
CA ARG A 713 -5.49 -9.68 -18.62
C ARG A 713 -4.61 -9.78 -17.39
N LEU A 714 -3.30 -9.64 -17.58
CA LEU A 714 -2.27 -9.73 -16.54
C LEU A 714 -1.37 -8.51 -16.56
N SER A 715 -0.76 -8.20 -15.42
CA SER A 715 0.35 -7.24 -15.36
C SER A 715 1.52 -7.70 -16.24
N PRO A 716 2.37 -6.80 -16.76
CA PRO A 716 3.51 -7.18 -17.60
C PRO A 716 4.46 -8.22 -16.97
N PRO A 717 4.82 -8.13 -15.67
CA PRO A 717 5.63 -9.17 -15.03
C PRO A 717 4.95 -10.55 -15.03
N CYS A 718 3.67 -10.61 -14.65
CA CYS A 718 2.90 -11.86 -14.65
C CYS A 718 2.75 -12.43 -16.06
N TYR A 719 2.49 -11.57 -17.06
CA TYR A 719 2.44 -11.97 -18.46
C TYR A 719 3.75 -12.62 -18.92
N ASN A 720 4.90 -12.03 -18.60
CA ASN A 720 6.19 -12.56 -19.02
C ASN A 720 6.50 -13.94 -18.40
N ILE A 721 6.13 -14.15 -17.13
CA ILE A 721 6.43 -15.40 -16.43
C ILE A 721 5.44 -16.51 -16.76
N VAL A 722 4.13 -16.25 -16.80
CA VAL A 722 3.10 -17.29 -16.95
C VAL A 722 2.16 -17.13 -18.14
N GLY A 723 2.07 -15.92 -18.71
CA GLY A 723 1.07 -15.55 -19.73
C GLY A 723 1.53 -15.64 -21.18
N THR A 724 2.84 -15.58 -21.46
CA THR A 724 3.36 -15.63 -22.84
C THR A 724 2.87 -16.90 -23.57
N PRO A 725 2.31 -16.79 -24.79
CA PRO A 725 1.72 -17.93 -25.50
C PRO A 725 2.78 -18.82 -26.19
N SER A 726 3.86 -19.16 -25.48
CA SER A 726 4.85 -20.11 -25.98
C SER A 726 4.26 -21.53 -26.08
N ALA A 727 4.79 -22.34 -26.98
CA ALA A 727 4.27 -23.70 -27.21
C ALA A 727 4.24 -24.55 -25.92
N ASN A 728 5.25 -24.43 -25.06
CA ASN A 728 5.33 -25.15 -23.79
C ASN A 728 4.37 -24.59 -22.73
N LYS A 729 4.00 -23.30 -22.77
CA LYS A 729 2.98 -22.76 -21.86
C LYS A 729 1.58 -23.12 -22.32
N ARG A 730 1.27 -22.98 -23.62
CA ARG A 730 -0.06 -23.31 -24.15
C ARG A 730 -0.38 -24.81 -24.03
N HIS A 731 0.59 -25.66 -24.33
CA HIS A 731 0.47 -27.12 -24.18
C HIS A 731 1.69 -27.67 -23.42
N PRO A 732 1.66 -27.64 -22.07
CA PRO A 732 2.77 -28.12 -21.26
C PRO A 732 3.04 -29.59 -21.49
N ARG A 733 4.33 -29.94 -21.62
CA ARG A 733 4.80 -31.31 -21.80
C ARG A 733 5.44 -31.88 -20.54
N THR A 734 5.80 -31.00 -19.61
CA THR A 734 6.40 -31.34 -18.33
C THR A 734 5.58 -30.70 -17.21
N VAL A 735 5.68 -31.24 -16.00
CA VAL A 735 5.01 -30.66 -14.83
C VAL A 735 5.50 -29.24 -14.58
N VAL A 736 6.79 -28.95 -14.79
CA VAL A 736 7.34 -27.60 -14.63
C VAL A 736 6.71 -26.63 -15.63
N ASP A 737 6.54 -27.03 -16.90
CA ASP A 737 5.82 -26.18 -17.86
C ASP A 737 4.39 -25.89 -17.39
N ALA A 738 3.70 -26.89 -16.84
CA ALA A 738 2.33 -26.77 -16.33
C ALA A 738 2.24 -25.87 -15.08
N GLN A 739 3.24 -25.91 -14.19
CA GLN A 739 3.35 -25.04 -13.01
C GLN A 739 3.51 -23.56 -13.38
N PHE A 740 4.09 -23.26 -14.54
CA PHE A 740 4.32 -21.90 -15.06
C PHE A 740 3.44 -21.56 -16.27
N SER A 741 2.30 -22.24 -16.41
CA SER A 741 1.33 -22.02 -17.49
C SER A 741 -0.01 -21.57 -16.93
N ILE A 742 -0.38 -20.31 -17.15
CA ILE A 742 -1.72 -19.85 -16.77
C ILE A 742 -2.82 -20.55 -17.59
N TYR A 743 -2.52 -20.97 -18.83
CA TYR A 743 -3.42 -21.70 -19.71
C TYR A 743 -3.82 -23.04 -19.09
N TYR A 744 -2.83 -23.83 -18.68
CA TYR A 744 -3.05 -25.12 -18.06
C TYR A 744 -3.78 -24.99 -16.73
N GLN A 745 -3.36 -24.04 -15.88
CA GLN A 745 -3.97 -23.83 -14.57
C GLN A 745 -5.46 -23.50 -14.69
N ILE A 746 -5.84 -22.61 -15.61
CA ILE A 746 -7.25 -22.29 -15.89
C ILE A 746 -7.97 -23.53 -16.44
N ALA A 747 -7.43 -24.17 -17.48
CA ALA A 747 -8.11 -25.27 -18.16
C ALA A 747 -8.31 -26.50 -17.24
N ALA A 748 -7.29 -26.88 -16.48
CA ALA A 748 -7.38 -27.97 -15.51
C ALA A 748 -8.36 -27.63 -14.39
N THR A 749 -8.34 -26.39 -13.89
CA THR A 749 -9.29 -25.94 -12.86
C THR A 749 -10.73 -26.00 -13.37
N TRP A 750 -10.99 -25.60 -14.61
CA TRP A 750 -12.32 -25.71 -15.19
C TRP A 750 -12.79 -27.16 -15.27
N MET A 751 -11.94 -28.06 -15.75
CA MET A 751 -12.31 -29.46 -15.99
C MET A 751 -12.48 -30.27 -14.70
N PHE A 752 -11.67 -29.98 -13.69
CA PHE A 752 -11.48 -30.87 -12.56
C PHE A 752 -11.69 -30.20 -11.19
N GLY A 753 -11.78 -28.87 -11.13
CA GLY A 753 -11.80 -28.08 -9.91
C GLY A 753 -10.39 -27.71 -9.42
N CYS A 754 -10.32 -26.82 -8.43
CA CYS A 754 -9.05 -26.34 -7.86
C CYS A 754 -8.51 -27.18 -6.69
N ASP A 755 -9.35 -28.00 -6.05
CA ASP A 755 -9.03 -28.74 -4.82
C ASP A 755 -8.37 -30.11 -5.09
N LEU A 756 -7.42 -30.14 -6.04
CA LEU A 756 -6.74 -31.38 -6.45
C LEU A 756 -5.37 -31.56 -5.78
N GLY A 757 -4.82 -30.51 -5.19
CA GLY A 757 -3.42 -30.49 -4.75
C GLY A 757 -2.49 -30.93 -5.88
N TRP A 758 -1.50 -31.77 -5.57
CA TRP A 758 -0.53 -32.25 -6.56
C TRP A 758 -1.14 -33.11 -7.68
N GLU A 759 -2.32 -33.70 -7.45
CA GLU A 759 -2.97 -34.57 -8.43
C GLU A 759 -3.41 -33.81 -9.69
N VAL A 760 -3.40 -32.47 -9.68
CA VAL A 760 -3.59 -31.66 -10.89
C VAL A 760 -2.56 -31.98 -11.97
N TYR A 761 -1.38 -32.50 -11.61
CA TYR A 761 -0.29 -32.83 -12.55
C TYR A 761 -0.16 -34.34 -12.84
N SER A 762 -1.17 -35.15 -12.49
CA SER A 762 -1.17 -36.57 -12.87
C SER A 762 -1.11 -36.74 -14.39
N ASP A 763 -0.44 -37.79 -14.89
CA ASP A 763 -0.33 -38.11 -16.33
C ASP A 763 -1.69 -38.09 -17.03
N GLU A 764 -2.74 -38.62 -16.38
CA GLU A 764 -4.12 -38.61 -16.89
C GLU A 764 -4.64 -37.20 -17.18
N LYS A 765 -4.49 -36.27 -16.22
CA LYS A 765 -4.99 -34.89 -16.37
C LYS A 765 -4.16 -34.07 -17.33
N MET A 766 -2.84 -34.26 -17.32
CA MET A 766 -1.94 -33.59 -18.28
C MET A 766 -2.17 -34.05 -19.72
N ALA A 767 -2.57 -35.32 -19.92
CA ALA A 767 -2.88 -35.87 -21.24
C ALA A 767 -4.35 -35.69 -21.66
N ASP A 768 -5.21 -35.09 -20.83
CA ASP A 768 -6.64 -34.93 -21.14
C ASP A 768 -6.84 -33.96 -22.31
N VAL A 769 -7.41 -34.50 -23.40
CA VAL A 769 -7.68 -33.73 -24.63
C VAL A 769 -8.56 -32.51 -24.39
N ARG A 770 -9.47 -32.55 -23.40
CA ARG A 770 -10.37 -31.44 -23.08
C ARG A 770 -9.62 -30.27 -22.44
N VAL A 771 -8.57 -30.56 -21.68
CA VAL A 771 -7.68 -29.52 -21.12
C VAL A 771 -6.94 -28.85 -22.27
N ALA A 772 -6.35 -29.63 -23.19
CA ALA A 772 -5.66 -29.09 -24.34
C ALA A 772 -6.57 -28.23 -25.24
N GLU A 773 -7.79 -28.71 -25.52
CA GLU A 773 -8.80 -27.97 -26.30
C GLU A 773 -9.23 -26.66 -25.63
N LEU A 774 -9.33 -26.63 -24.29
CA LEU A 774 -9.67 -25.40 -23.58
C LEU A 774 -8.48 -24.43 -23.52
N CYS A 775 -7.24 -24.92 -23.38
CA CYS A 775 -6.05 -24.09 -23.50
C CYS A 775 -6.02 -23.30 -24.82
N ASP A 776 -6.47 -23.91 -25.92
CA ASP A 776 -6.52 -23.25 -27.23
C ASP A 776 -7.50 -22.07 -27.30
N ARG A 777 -8.53 -22.09 -26.45
CA ARG A 777 -9.57 -21.06 -26.35
C ARG A 777 -9.21 -19.94 -25.37
N ILE A 778 -8.07 -20.04 -24.68
CA ILE A 778 -7.58 -19.03 -23.76
C ILE A 778 -6.69 -18.03 -24.52
N GLU A 779 -7.02 -16.75 -24.39
CA GLU A 779 -6.20 -15.63 -24.84
C GLU A 779 -5.70 -14.87 -23.61
N VAL A 780 -4.38 -14.64 -23.54
CA VAL A 780 -3.76 -13.89 -22.45
C VAL A 780 -3.09 -12.65 -23.04
N VAL A 781 -3.37 -11.49 -22.45
CA VAL A 781 -2.80 -10.21 -22.85
C VAL A 781 -2.11 -9.53 -21.67
N SER A 782 -1.01 -8.84 -21.97
CA SER A 782 -0.36 -7.92 -21.03
C SER A 782 -1.15 -6.62 -20.99
N ASP A 783 -1.41 -6.10 -19.78
CA ASP A 783 -2.18 -4.88 -19.55
C ASP A 783 -1.49 -4.03 -18.47
N GLU A 784 -1.04 -2.83 -18.83
CA GLU A 784 -0.32 -1.90 -17.94
C GLU A 784 -1.24 -1.32 -16.84
N GLU A 785 -2.56 -1.39 -17.01
CA GLU A 785 -3.52 -0.99 -15.97
C GLU A 785 -3.73 -2.07 -14.91
N VAL A 786 -3.35 -3.32 -15.21
CA VAL A 786 -3.39 -4.44 -14.28
C VAL A 786 -2.05 -4.47 -13.52
N LYS A 787 -2.13 -4.39 -12.19
CA LYS A 787 -0.94 -4.32 -11.34
C LYS A 787 -0.76 -5.61 -10.55
N ASP A 788 0.49 -5.95 -10.30
CA ASP A 788 0.87 -7.05 -9.40
C ASP A 788 0.16 -8.37 -9.76
N LEU A 789 -0.61 -8.93 -8.82
CA LEU A 789 -1.36 -10.19 -8.95
C LEU A 789 -2.83 -10.00 -9.37
N ASP A 790 -3.26 -8.77 -9.72
CA ASP A 790 -4.59 -8.53 -10.29
C ASP A 790 -4.76 -9.32 -11.59
N VAL A 791 -5.95 -9.91 -11.77
CA VAL A 791 -6.34 -10.60 -12.98
C VAL A 791 -7.76 -10.22 -13.34
N ARG A 792 -7.97 -9.85 -14.61
CA ARG A 792 -9.30 -9.62 -15.19
C ARG A 792 -9.58 -10.70 -16.23
N MET A 793 -10.72 -11.38 -16.09
CA MET A 793 -11.11 -12.49 -16.95
C MET A 793 -12.48 -12.26 -17.59
N GLU A 794 -12.61 -12.64 -18.87
CA GLU A 794 -13.89 -12.68 -19.57
C GLU A 794 -14.12 -14.07 -20.15
N PHE A 795 -15.28 -14.67 -19.88
CA PHE A 795 -15.68 -16.00 -20.31
C PHE A 795 -16.87 -15.89 -21.28
N SER A 796 -16.68 -16.33 -22.52
CA SER A 796 -17.73 -16.33 -23.56
C SER A 796 -18.44 -17.69 -23.62
N GLY A 797 -19.74 -17.69 -23.90
CA GLY A 797 -20.57 -18.89 -23.99
C GLY A 797 -21.03 -19.46 -22.64
N VAL A 798 -20.81 -18.73 -21.54
CA VAL A 798 -21.24 -19.07 -20.17
C VAL A 798 -21.89 -17.85 -19.49
N GLY A 799 -22.69 -18.09 -18.45
CA GLY A 799 -23.54 -17.08 -17.83
C GLY A 799 -24.85 -16.85 -18.60
N GLY A 800 -25.91 -16.41 -17.92
CA GLY A 800 -27.28 -16.36 -18.48
C GLY A 800 -27.50 -15.47 -19.72
N ASN A 801 -26.52 -14.63 -20.08
CA ASN A 801 -26.50 -13.82 -21.30
C ASN A 801 -25.40 -14.23 -22.32
N GLY A 802 -24.66 -15.31 -22.05
CA GLY A 802 -23.55 -15.81 -22.86
C GLY A 802 -22.20 -15.08 -22.69
N LEU A 803 -22.07 -14.17 -21.73
CA LEU A 803 -20.80 -13.50 -21.40
C LEU A 803 -20.69 -13.21 -19.90
N ARG A 804 -19.61 -13.68 -19.29
CA ARG A 804 -19.28 -13.42 -17.88
C ARG A 804 -17.95 -12.69 -17.72
N LYS A 805 -17.90 -11.68 -16.85
CA LYS A 805 -16.68 -10.91 -16.55
C LYS A 805 -16.39 -10.95 -15.06
N GLU A 806 -15.13 -11.19 -14.70
CA GLU A 806 -14.69 -11.33 -13.32
C GLU A 806 -13.32 -10.66 -13.14
N SER A 807 -13.05 -10.16 -11.95
CA SER A 807 -11.74 -9.63 -11.56
C SER A 807 -11.46 -9.90 -10.10
N MET A 808 -10.18 -10.03 -9.74
CA MET A 808 -9.75 -10.22 -8.36
C MET A 808 -8.34 -9.62 -8.19
N VAL A 809 -8.14 -8.89 -7.09
CA VAL A 809 -6.88 -8.20 -6.79
C VAL A 809 -6.05 -8.96 -5.75
N HIS A 810 -6.71 -9.53 -4.73
CA HIS A 810 -6.04 -10.20 -3.60
C HIS A 810 -6.42 -11.68 -3.53
N PRO A 811 -5.67 -12.59 -4.20
CA PRO A 811 -5.91 -14.02 -4.10
C PRO A 811 -5.63 -14.55 -2.68
N LEU A 812 -6.22 -15.69 -2.34
CA LEU A 812 -6.04 -16.37 -1.07
C LEU A 812 -4.54 -16.61 -0.81
N GLY A 813 -4.07 -16.20 0.36
CA GLY A 813 -2.68 -16.23 0.78
C GLY A 813 -2.02 -14.85 0.86
N GLU A 814 -2.53 -13.82 0.16
CA GLU A 814 -2.03 -12.44 0.32
C GLU A 814 -2.37 -11.87 1.70
N GLU A 815 -1.71 -10.77 2.09
CA GLU A 815 -1.92 -10.14 3.40
C GLU A 815 -3.37 -9.69 3.60
N GLU A 816 -4.01 -9.21 2.54
CA GLU A 816 -5.40 -8.77 2.53
C GLU A 816 -6.41 -9.95 2.51
N ASN A 817 -5.94 -11.16 2.19
CA ASN A 817 -6.75 -12.38 2.16
C ASN A 817 -5.95 -13.59 2.70
N PRO A 818 -5.64 -13.62 4.01
CA PRO A 818 -4.60 -14.49 4.56
C PRO A 818 -5.01 -15.97 4.59
N PHE A 819 -4.02 -16.85 4.47
CA PHE A 819 -4.19 -18.29 4.65
C PHE A 819 -4.17 -18.62 6.16
N SER A 820 -5.33 -18.95 6.73
CA SER A 820 -5.44 -19.17 8.19
C SER A 820 -4.67 -20.41 8.65
N SER A 821 -4.28 -20.44 9.92
CA SER A 821 -3.55 -21.56 10.52
C SER A 821 -4.31 -22.89 10.40
N GLU A 822 -5.65 -22.88 10.44
CA GLU A 822 -6.46 -24.08 10.20
C GLU A 822 -6.29 -24.61 8.77
N ARG A 823 -6.19 -23.71 7.77
CA ARG A 823 -5.93 -24.08 6.38
C ARG A 823 -4.50 -24.58 6.19
N VAL A 824 -3.53 -24.01 6.91
CA VAL A 824 -2.14 -24.51 6.94
C VAL A 824 -2.11 -25.95 7.43
N GLN A 825 -2.75 -26.23 8.57
CA GLN A 825 -2.82 -27.58 9.11
C GLN A 825 -3.59 -28.53 8.18
N ALA A 826 -4.71 -28.10 7.58
CA ALA A 826 -5.45 -28.91 6.62
C ALA A 826 -4.60 -29.29 5.40
N LYS A 827 -3.86 -28.31 4.85
CA LYS A 827 -2.89 -28.53 3.77
C LYS A 827 -1.79 -29.51 4.21
N PHE A 828 -1.21 -29.29 5.39
CA PHE A 828 -0.21 -30.18 5.96
C PHE A 828 -0.72 -31.61 6.08
N PHE A 829 -1.89 -31.84 6.67
CA PHE A 829 -2.44 -33.18 6.83
C PHE A 829 -2.72 -33.84 5.47
N GLY A 830 -3.21 -33.09 4.48
CA GLY A 830 -3.40 -33.59 3.11
C GLY A 830 -2.10 -34.05 2.44
N LEU A 831 -0.98 -33.40 2.76
CA LEU A 831 0.34 -33.70 2.20
C LEU A 831 1.13 -34.75 2.99
N ALA A 832 1.07 -34.68 4.31
CA ALA A 832 1.91 -35.43 5.25
C ALA A 832 1.29 -36.76 5.71
N THR A 833 -0.05 -36.86 5.80
CA THR A 833 -0.73 -38.10 6.22
C THR A 833 -0.41 -39.28 5.28
N PRO A 834 -0.40 -39.12 3.94
CA PRO A 834 0.00 -40.21 3.05
C PRO A 834 1.45 -40.66 3.20
N VAL A 835 2.31 -39.83 3.81
CA VAL A 835 3.75 -40.10 3.98
C VAL A 835 4.04 -40.71 5.36
N TYR A 836 3.56 -40.08 6.42
CA TYR A 836 3.88 -40.44 7.81
C TYR A 836 2.79 -41.26 8.51
N GLY A 837 1.57 -41.30 7.94
CA GLY A 837 0.37 -41.77 8.63
C GLY A 837 -0.20 -40.72 9.59
N SER A 838 -1.51 -40.80 9.89
CA SER A 838 -2.24 -39.78 10.65
C SER A 838 -1.67 -39.52 12.03
N ALA A 839 -1.37 -40.59 12.78
CA ALA A 839 -0.87 -40.47 14.15
C ALA A 839 0.47 -39.71 14.23
N ARG A 840 1.41 -40.01 13.32
CA ARG A 840 2.71 -39.33 13.28
C ARG A 840 2.59 -37.91 12.74
N ALA A 841 1.72 -37.67 11.76
CA ALA A 841 1.43 -36.33 11.27
C ALA A 841 0.89 -35.41 12.39
N GLU A 842 -0.03 -35.91 13.23
CA GLU A 842 -0.52 -35.15 14.39
C GLU A 842 0.56 -34.92 15.46
N GLN A 843 1.51 -35.84 15.61
CA GLN A 843 2.66 -35.66 16.51
C GLN A 843 3.59 -34.58 15.99
N ILE A 844 3.81 -34.51 14.67
CA ILE A 844 4.64 -33.47 14.04
C ILE A 844 4.04 -32.08 14.31
N VAL A 845 2.74 -31.88 14.06
CA VAL A 845 2.08 -30.59 14.33
C VAL A 845 2.23 -30.20 15.80
N ARG A 846 1.94 -31.13 16.72
CA ARG A 846 2.10 -30.89 18.16
C ARG A 846 3.55 -30.56 18.56
N ALA A 847 4.54 -31.20 17.92
CA ALA A 847 5.94 -30.93 18.19
C ALA A 847 6.36 -29.54 17.68
N VAL A 848 5.82 -29.09 16.54
CA VAL A 848 6.07 -27.75 16.00
C VAL A 848 5.37 -26.67 16.85
N ASP A 849 4.13 -26.90 17.30
CA ASP A 849 3.39 -25.97 18.17
C ASP A 849 4.09 -25.76 19.52
N CYS A 850 4.65 -26.84 20.09
CA CYS A 850 5.39 -26.82 21.35
C CYS A 850 6.90 -26.58 21.17
N LEU A 851 7.35 -26.19 19.97
CA LEU A 851 8.77 -26.18 19.63
C LEU A 851 9.58 -25.27 20.55
N VAL A 852 9.03 -24.10 20.93
CA VAL A 852 9.71 -23.13 21.81
C VAL A 852 10.08 -23.68 23.20
N ASP A 853 9.45 -24.77 23.64
CA ASP A 853 9.68 -25.39 24.94
C ASP A 853 10.41 -26.75 24.84
N THR A 854 10.83 -27.14 23.63
CA THR A 854 11.43 -28.46 23.37
C THR A 854 12.77 -28.35 22.61
N ARG A 855 13.36 -29.49 22.26
CA ARG A 855 14.59 -29.57 21.46
C ARG A 855 14.25 -29.81 20.00
N ALA A 856 15.05 -29.24 19.10
CA ALA A 856 14.89 -29.49 17.66
C ALA A 856 14.96 -31.00 17.34
N ASP A 857 15.83 -31.74 18.03
CA ASP A 857 15.99 -33.19 17.87
C ASP A 857 14.69 -34.00 18.05
N ASP A 858 13.78 -33.53 18.89
CA ASP A 858 12.52 -34.23 19.15
C ASP A 858 11.55 -34.09 17.97
N LEU A 859 11.53 -32.92 17.33
CA LEU A 859 10.87 -32.74 16.04
C LEU A 859 11.55 -33.57 14.95
N MET A 860 12.88 -33.52 14.85
CA MET A 860 13.62 -34.20 13.77
C MET A 860 13.41 -35.71 13.76
N LYS A 861 13.36 -36.37 14.93
CA LYS A 861 13.01 -37.80 15.04
C LYS A 861 11.64 -38.13 14.43
N LEU A 862 10.68 -37.21 14.54
CA LEU A 862 9.35 -37.38 13.93
C LEU A 862 9.38 -37.20 12.41
N LEU A 863 10.44 -36.61 11.85
CA LEU A 863 10.60 -36.39 10.42
C LEU A 863 11.43 -37.48 9.71
N GLU A 864 12.05 -38.42 10.43
CA GLU A 864 12.81 -39.55 9.87
C GLU A 864 11.96 -40.49 9.01
#